data_AF-A0A6L5K1H6-F1
#
_entry.id   AF-A0A6L5K1H6-F1
#
_cell.length_a   1.000
_cell.length_b   1.000
_cell.length_c   1.000
_cell.angle_alpha   90.00
_cell.angle_beta   90.00
_cell.angle_gamma   90.00
#
_symmetry.space_group_name_H-M   'P 1'
#
loop_
_entity.id
_entity.type
_entity.pdbx_description
1 polymer ?
#
loop_
_entity_poly.entity_id
_entity_poly.type
_entity_poly.pdbx_seq_one_letter_code
_entity_poly.pdbx_strand_id
1 'polypeptide(L)'
;MCRDASKGRLGAALWDNFSLTVFYKPHIARLLSGLAIATWCCWVNAATLRVGMQLEPPQLDPTSAAAAPINELCYGNLYEGLLRLAADGTPEPRLAESWKISADGLDYTFQLRAGVRFHDGTPFDAEVARFALERARAADSLNPQRSLLAAVASVDVLAPLRLRIHLQRRDGNLLQSLASGALVMVAPASATGNRAHPIGTGPFRFADWRRGDSVTLLRNDDYWGGQPPLERVVYRFIQDPAAAYAALMAGDLDVFPNYPAPENLAQFKADRRFVVETASTEGETVLAFNHRRPALADLRVRRAISYALDRQAIIDGAMFGYGTPIGSHFSPANRAWVDLAGVYPHRPERARELLREAGAEGLSLTLKLPPTAYARRSGEIVAAQLAQVGIQTRIENLEWAQWMDQVFVRHDFDLSIVVHAEPLDYTIYGRDDYYFGYRSDDYKRKLASLADTVDAQERLGILRELQQILARDAANGFLFQYPLLQVRDRRVEGLPVGSVSGSTELGAVRIVDAPHGDGTAEDAGSGLTSALSSLGLLGIAAAALAAGLSAWRRLGALWLLQRLGALLVTLFVASVLVFVLVQVAPGDPALSIMGVNADPAAVDALRRQLGLDQSAVARYGQWIGGLLHGDAGQSYIYQVPVATLIADRIQVSLPLAVLALLGSTALALPAGIAGAYYRGRWPDRVLAALTQCGIAIPNFWLGMLLALVFAIGLRWLPAGGFAGWEHGFGTALTSLLLPALALALPQAAILASVLRTALIETSAEDYLRTARAKGLGAFAALCRHSLPNAAIEVLTILGLQFSFLLAGAVVIENVFFLPGIGRLVLQAVAQRDLILVQNVVLLLVLIVVTVSFLVDLAYHIVDPRLGTGARR
;
A
#
# COMPACT_ATOMS: atom_id res chain seq x y z
N MET A 1 27.67 72.13 1.46
CA MET A 1 26.59 71.45 0.71
C MET A 1 26.43 70.06 1.28
N CYS A 2 25.37 69.81 2.05
CA CYS A 2 25.41 69.82 3.52
C CYS A 2 24.79 68.50 4.00
N ARG A 3 25.50 67.64 4.74
CA ARG A 3 25.79 67.70 6.19
C ARG A 3 24.54 67.69 7.08
N ASP A 4 24.36 66.53 7.72
CA ASP A 4 24.51 66.40 9.19
C ASP A 4 23.37 66.89 10.10
N ALA A 5 23.26 66.14 11.20
CA ALA A 5 22.92 66.64 12.53
C ALA A 5 21.50 67.19 12.82
N SER A 6 20.78 66.37 13.59
CA SER A 6 20.57 66.61 15.02
C SER A 6 19.22 67.12 15.55
N LYS A 7 18.83 66.38 16.60
CA LYS A 7 18.38 66.82 17.93
C LYS A 7 16.96 67.36 18.11
N GLY A 8 16.23 66.65 18.97
CA GLY A 8 15.14 67.14 19.81
C GLY A 8 14.95 66.23 21.03
N ARG A 9 15.69 66.51 22.11
CA ARG A 9 15.55 65.91 23.45
C ARG A 9 14.24 66.35 24.11
N LEU A 10 13.66 65.47 24.94
CA LEU A 10 12.98 65.72 26.23
C LEU A 10 12.51 64.34 26.73
N GLY A 11 12.67 63.89 27.98
CA GLY A 11 13.22 64.46 29.20
C GLY A 11 13.28 63.33 30.23
N ALA A 12 14.23 63.42 31.16
CA ALA A 12 14.37 62.51 32.28
C ALA A 12 13.32 62.79 33.36
N ALA A 13 12.83 61.76 34.04
CA ALA A 13 12.85 61.61 35.51
C ALA A 13 11.94 60.47 35.97
N LEU A 14 12.33 59.90 37.11
CA LEU A 14 11.65 58.89 37.93
C LEU A 14 12.01 57.45 37.53
N TRP A 15 12.87 56.83 38.32
CA TRP A 15 12.60 55.64 39.14
C TRP A 15 13.96 55.09 39.62
N ASP A 16 14.46 55.70 40.70
CA ASP A 16 15.51 55.12 41.55
C ASP A 16 14.88 54.62 42.85
N ASN A 17 15.49 53.56 43.39
CA ASN A 17 15.28 52.89 44.69
C ASN A 17 14.20 51.79 44.75
N PHE A 18 14.65 50.53 44.67
CA PHE A 18 14.85 49.74 45.90
C PHE A 18 15.74 48.52 45.65
N SER A 19 16.77 48.41 46.48
CA SER A 19 17.89 47.47 46.44
C SER A 19 17.50 46.01 46.74
N LEU A 20 18.14 45.07 46.03
CA LEU A 20 18.41 43.72 46.52
C LEU A 20 19.89 43.41 46.32
N THR A 21 20.59 43.24 47.45
CA THR A 21 22.03 43.04 47.58
C THR A 21 22.35 41.53 47.57
N VAL A 22 23.20 41.10 46.63
CA VAL A 22 24.37 40.19 46.78
C VAL A 22 24.13 38.83 47.48
N PHE A 23 24.28 37.68 46.80
CA PHE A 23 25.58 37.03 46.54
C PHE A 23 25.59 36.20 45.24
N TYR A 24 26.61 36.45 44.42
CA TYR A 24 26.92 35.77 43.16
C TYR A 24 28.29 35.08 43.34
N LYS A 25 28.40 33.81 42.94
CA LYS A 25 29.64 33.25 42.37
C LYS A 25 29.27 32.34 41.19
N PRO A 26 30.10 32.30 40.13
CA PRO A 26 29.61 32.15 38.76
C PRO A 26 30.08 30.84 38.14
N HIS A 27 29.16 29.89 37.97
CA HIS A 27 29.28 28.83 36.98
C HIS A 27 27.88 28.66 36.39
N ILE A 28 27.77 28.48 35.07
CA ILE A 28 26.53 28.51 34.25
C ILE A 28 26.22 29.89 33.64
N ALA A 29 27.16 30.41 32.85
CA ALA A 29 26.87 31.38 31.78
C ALA A 29 27.83 31.22 30.59
N ARG A 30 28.12 29.96 30.22
CA ARG A 30 28.87 29.57 29.00
C ARG A 30 28.31 28.30 28.34
N LEU A 31 27.01 28.06 28.46
CA LEU A 31 26.35 26.86 27.90
C LEU A 31 25.12 27.19 27.03
N LEU A 32 24.98 28.44 26.56
CA LEU A 32 23.84 28.88 25.75
C LEU A 32 24.21 29.67 24.48
N SER A 33 25.45 29.53 23.99
CA SER A 33 25.85 30.20 22.74
C SER A 33 26.91 29.43 21.95
N GLY A 34 26.78 28.10 21.87
CA GLY A 34 27.77 27.25 21.18
C GLY A 34 27.27 25.87 20.74
N LEU A 35 25.99 25.73 20.36
CA LEU A 35 25.49 24.49 19.75
C LEU A 35 24.36 24.75 18.74
N ALA A 36 24.55 25.80 17.94
CA ALA A 36 23.89 25.98 16.65
C ALA A 36 25.00 26.24 15.65
N ILE A 37 25.00 25.53 14.53
CA ILE A 37 26.07 25.46 13.51
C ILE A 37 27.16 24.40 13.81
N ALA A 38 26.82 23.11 13.69
CA ALA A 38 27.72 22.04 13.21
C ALA A 38 27.02 20.66 13.20
N THR A 39 25.93 20.51 12.45
CA THR A 39 25.45 19.19 11.93
C THR A 39 24.65 19.41 10.64
N TRP A 40 25.16 20.26 9.75
CA TRP A 40 24.81 20.29 8.34
C TRP A 40 26.09 19.97 7.56
N CYS A 41 26.00 19.12 6.52
CA CYS A 41 27.06 18.34 5.84
C CYS A 41 27.57 17.14 6.63
N CYS A 42 27.60 15.89 6.16
CA CYS A 42 27.28 15.29 4.86
C CYS A 42 26.73 13.89 5.18
N TRP A 43 25.48 13.61 4.85
CA TRP A 43 25.10 12.23 4.58
C TRP A 43 25.50 11.98 3.13
N VAL A 44 26.65 11.34 2.93
CA VAL A 44 26.99 10.77 1.63
C VAL A 44 26.02 9.61 1.43
N ASN A 45 24.94 9.85 0.70
CA ASN A 45 24.07 8.78 0.23
C ASN A 45 24.90 7.94 -0.75
N ALA A 46 25.27 6.72 -0.33
CA ALA A 46 25.51 5.60 -1.24
C ALA A 46 24.48 5.63 -2.38
N ALA A 47 24.84 5.26 -3.61
CA ALA A 47 23.99 5.33 -4.80
C ALA A 47 22.69 4.50 -4.63
N THR A 48 21.73 5.07 -3.90
CA THR A 48 20.51 4.44 -3.42
C THR A 48 19.35 4.99 -4.22
N LEU A 49 18.68 4.14 -4.98
CA LEU A 49 17.46 4.50 -5.70
C LEU A 49 16.24 4.15 -4.85
N ARG A 50 15.37 5.15 -4.59
CA ARG A 50 14.11 4.95 -3.87
C ARG A 50 12.95 4.90 -4.86
N VAL A 51 12.38 3.70 -5.00
CA VAL A 51 11.36 3.38 -6.00
C VAL A 51 10.00 3.25 -5.32
N GLY A 52 9.01 4.03 -5.75
CA GLY A 52 7.63 3.89 -5.32
C GLY A 52 6.93 2.77 -6.10
N MET A 53 6.24 1.88 -5.40
CA MET A 53 5.34 0.88 -5.96
C MET A 53 3.96 1.04 -5.33
N GLN A 54 2.88 0.88 -6.10
CA GLN A 54 1.55 1.03 -5.53
C GLN A 54 1.18 -0.12 -4.58
N LEU A 55 1.47 -1.36 -5.00
CA LEU A 55 1.11 -2.57 -4.26
C LEU A 55 2.35 -3.33 -3.83
N GLU A 56 2.28 -3.93 -2.66
CA GLU A 56 3.29 -4.87 -2.18
C GLU A 56 3.07 -6.25 -2.82
N PRO A 57 4.14 -6.94 -3.26
CA PRO A 57 4.04 -8.34 -3.67
C PRO A 57 3.70 -9.25 -2.47
N PRO A 58 2.80 -10.23 -2.59
CA PRO A 58 2.48 -11.16 -1.48
C PRO A 58 3.68 -12.05 -1.09
N GLN A 59 4.53 -12.37 -2.08
CA GLN A 59 5.78 -13.12 -1.94
C GLN A 59 6.76 -12.69 -3.05
N LEU A 60 8.02 -13.10 -2.97
CA LEU A 60 9.05 -12.71 -3.95
C LEU A 60 9.38 -13.78 -4.99
N ASP A 61 8.68 -14.93 -5.00
CA ASP A 61 8.89 -16.00 -5.98
C ASP A 61 7.85 -15.93 -7.13
N PRO A 62 8.26 -15.53 -8.35
CA PRO A 62 7.35 -15.46 -9.50
C PRO A 62 6.97 -16.85 -10.04
N THR A 63 7.66 -17.92 -9.62
CA THR A 63 7.36 -19.30 -10.03
C THR A 63 6.29 -19.97 -9.16
N SER A 64 5.74 -19.28 -8.16
CA SER A 64 4.70 -19.82 -7.29
C SER A 64 3.53 -18.87 -6.96
N ALA A 65 3.46 -17.67 -7.56
CA ALA A 65 2.32 -16.76 -7.49
C ALA A 65 2.25 -15.82 -8.72
N ALA A 66 1.04 -15.44 -9.13
CA ALA A 66 0.79 -14.67 -10.36
C ALA A 66 0.71 -13.14 -10.18
N ALA A 67 0.80 -12.64 -8.95
CA ALA A 67 0.51 -11.24 -8.67
C ALA A 67 1.47 -10.29 -9.41
N ALA A 68 0.94 -9.32 -10.15
CA ALA A 68 1.73 -8.39 -10.97
C ALA A 68 2.87 -7.68 -10.21
N PRO A 69 2.71 -7.24 -8.94
CA PRO A 69 3.82 -6.61 -8.19
C PRO A 69 5.04 -7.52 -8.00
N ILE A 70 4.89 -8.85 -8.11
CA ILE A 70 6.02 -9.79 -8.06
C ILE A 70 6.90 -9.59 -9.29
N ASN A 71 6.31 -9.52 -10.49
CA ASN A 71 7.08 -9.29 -11.72
C ASN A 71 7.69 -7.88 -11.75
N GLU A 72 6.95 -6.87 -11.30
CA GLU A 72 7.41 -5.46 -11.26
C GLU A 72 8.74 -5.31 -10.50
N LEU A 73 8.85 -5.96 -9.34
CA LEU A 73 10.05 -5.91 -8.49
C LEU A 73 11.08 -6.98 -8.86
N CYS A 74 10.66 -8.24 -9.01
CA CYS A 74 11.58 -9.38 -9.04
C CYS A 74 12.13 -9.69 -10.43
N TYR A 75 11.31 -9.62 -11.48
CA TYR A 75 11.71 -10.06 -12.82
C TYR A 75 12.69 -9.05 -13.43
N GLY A 76 13.85 -9.53 -13.85
CA GLY A 76 14.93 -8.72 -14.41
C GLY A 76 15.83 -8.03 -13.37
N ASN A 77 15.43 -7.98 -12.10
CA ASN A 77 16.24 -7.43 -11.00
C ASN A 77 16.84 -8.52 -10.11
N LEU A 78 16.00 -9.45 -9.61
CA LEU A 78 16.40 -10.59 -8.80
C LEU A 78 16.57 -11.85 -9.65
N TYR A 79 15.58 -12.11 -10.52
CA TYR A 79 15.49 -13.33 -11.33
C TYR A 79 15.59 -13.05 -12.82
N GLU A 80 16.08 -14.05 -13.55
CA GLU A 80 16.19 -14.02 -15.01
C GLU A 80 15.72 -15.34 -15.61
N GLY A 81 15.06 -15.27 -16.77
CA GLY A 81 14.71 -16.44 -17.57
C GLY A 81 15.81 -16.80 -18.57
N LEU A 82 15.61 -17.90 -19.29
CA LEU A 82 16.46 -18.26 -20.44
C LEU A 82 16.45 -17.14 -21.49
N LEU A 83 15.27 -16.56 -21.71
CA LEU A 83 15.01 -15.48 -22.65
C LEU A 83 14.37 -14.28 -21.91
N ARG A 84 14.27 -13.15 -22.60
CA ARG A 84 13.42 -12.01 -22.21
C ARG A 84 12.61 -11.52 -23.39
N LEU A 85 11.58 -10.71 -23.13
CA LEU A 85 10.85 -10.03 -24.19
C LEU A 85 11.48 -8.66 -24.47
N ALA A 86 11.63 -8.33 -25.74
CA ALA A 86 11.88 -6.97 -26.19
C ALA A 86 10.63 -6.09 -26.00
N ALA A 87 10.78 -4.78 -26.19
CA ALA A 87 9.68 -3.83 -26.11
C ALA A 87 8.54 -4.10 -27.13
N ASP A 88 8.81 -4.80 -28.22
CA ASP A 88 7.83 -5.18 -29.25
C ASP A 88 7.23 -6.60 -29.04
N GLY A 89 7.61 -7.26 -27.94
CA GLY A 89 7.16 -8.61 -27.57
C GLY A 89 7.95 -9.75 -28.21
N THR A 90 9.04 -9.47 -28.94
CA THR A 90 9.90 -10.53 -29.51
C THR A 90 10.80 -11.18 -28.46
N PRO A 91 11.01 -12.51 -28.50
CA PRO A 91 11.96 -13.17 -27.61
C PRO A 91 13.41 -12.81 -27.96
N GLU A 92 14.17 -12.37 -26.95
CA GLU A 92 15.59 -12.01 -27.04
C GLU A 92 16.46 -12.88 -26.11
N PRO A 93 17.74 -13.10 -26.46
CA PRO A 93 18.69 -13.80 -25.59
C PRO A 93 18.80 -13.17 -24.19
N ARG A 94 18.87 -14.04 -23.17
CA ARG A 94 19.21 -13.66 -21.79
C ARG A 94 20.21 -14.65 -21.22
N LEU A 95 19.80 -15.59 -20.35
CA LEU A 95 20.68 -16.64 -19.83
C LEU A 95 21.04 -17.69 -20.90
N ALA A 96 20.18 -17.87 -21.90
CA ALA A 96 20.53 -18.52 -23.15
C ALA A 96 21.07 -17.46 -24.13
N GLU A 97 22.27 -17.68 -24.68
CA GLU A 97 22.90 -16.77 -25.66
C GLU A 97 22.36 -16.98 -27.08
N SER A 98 21.92 -18.20 -27.41
CA SER A 98 21.33 -18.53 -28.70
C SER A 98 20.51 -19.82 -28.63
N TRP A 99 19.67 -20.06 -29.64
CA TRP A 99 18.92 -21.30 -29.81
C TRP A 99 18.81 -21.72 -31.26
N LYS A 100 18.51 -23.00 -31.48
CA LYS A 100 18.20 -23.60 -32.80
C LYS A 100 16.94 -24.43 -32.70
N ILE A 101 16.07 -24.31 -33.70
CA ILE A 101 14.83 -25.09 -33.83
C ILE A 101 15.03 -26.11 -34.95
N SER A 102 14.65 -27.37 -34.72
CA SER A 102 14.65 -28.40 -35.75
C SER A 102 13.62 -28.11 -36.86
N ALA A 103 13.83 -28.70 -38.05
CA ALA A 103 12.95 -28.49 -39.20
C ALA A 103 11.50 -28.98 -38.97
N ASP A 104 11.31 -29.97 -38.09
CA ASP A 104 9.98 -30.47 -37.70
C ASP A 104 9.30 -29.61 -36.61
N GLY A 105 10.03 -28.66 -36.00
CA GLY A 105 9.53 -27.77 -34.95
C GLY A 105 9.36 -28.42 -33.58
N LEU A 106 9.96 -29.59 -33.35
CA LEU A 106 9.79 -30.36 -32.10
C LEU A 106 11.01 -30.27 -31.16
N ASP A 107 12.20 -29.94 -31.66
CA ASP A 107 13.41 -29.83 -30.84
C ASP A 107 13.94 -28.39 -30.81
N TYR A 108 14.14 -27.87 -29.59
CA TYR A 108 14.71 -26.56 -29.33
C TYR A 108 16.02 -26.73 -28.55
N THR A 109 17.15 -26.46 -29.20
CA THR A 109 18.47 -26.56 -28.56
C THR A 109 18.99 -25.18 -28.18
N PHE A 110 19.23 -24.95 -26.90
CA PHE A 110 19.73 -23.71 -26.33
C PHE A 110 21.21 -23.82 -25.97
N GLN A 111 21.96 -22.78 -26.30
CA GLN A 111 23.32 -22.57 -25.79
C GLN A 111 23.23 -21.59 -24.61
N LEU A 112 23.70 -22.02 -23.45
CA LEU A 112 23.67 -21.24 -22.21
C LEU A 112 24.94 -20.42 -22.05
N ARG A 113 24.83 -19.26 -21.39
CA ARG A 113 25.97 -18.40 -21.06
C ARG A 113 26.90 -19.08 -20.06
N ALA A 114 28.21 -18.95 -20.30
CA ALA A 114 29.24 -19.39 -19.36
C ALA A 114 29.43 -18.38 -18.21
N GLY A 115 29.85 -18.88 -17.04
CA GLY A 115 30.27 -18.03 -15.92
C GLY A 115 29.15 -17.36 -15.11
N VAL A 116 27.88 -17.67 -15.41
CA VAL A 116 26.74 -17.16 -14.64
C VAL A 116 26.68 -17.82 -13.27
N ARG A 117 26.43 -17.02 -12.23
CA ARG A 117 26.23 -17.48 -10.85
C ARG A 117 24.95 -16.91 -10.28
N PHE A 118 24.36 -17.66 -9.35
CA PHE A 118 23.31 -17.16 -8.48
C PHE A 118 23.90 -16.25 -7.39
N HIS A 119 23.03 -15.50 -6.70
CA HIS A 119 23.42 -14.57 -5.62
C HIS A 119 24.13 -15.25 -4.43
N ASP A 120 23.98 -16.57 -4.27
CA ASP A 120 24.66 -17.38 -3.26
C ASP A 120 25.99 -18.00 -3.76
N GLY A 121 26.40 -17.68 -4.98
CA GLY A 121 27.62 -18.16 -5.62
C GLY A 121 27.48 -19.48 -6.37
N THR A 122 26.33 -20.17 -6.28
CA THR A 122 26.10 -21.42 -7.01
C THR A 122 26.13 -21.19 -8.53
N PRO A 123 26.75 -22.09 -9.32
CA PRO A 123 26.84 -21.91 -10.77
C PRO A 123 25.47 -22.16 -11.45
N PHE A 124 25.19 -21.41 -12.51
CA PHE A 124 24.07 -21.69 -13.40
C PHE A 124 24.53 -22.52 -14.61
N ASP A 125 23.87 -23.65 -14.85
CA ASP A 125 24.17 -24.59 -15.93
C ASP A 125 22.90 -25.25 -16.48
N ALA A 126 23.06 -26.17 -17.44
CA ALA A 126 21.95 -26.88 -18.07
C ALA A 126 21.20 -27.81 -17.10
N GLU A 127 21.85 -28.30 -16.04
CA GLU A 127 21.20 -29.11 -15.01
C GLU A 127 20.24 -28.28 -14.17
N VAL A 128 20.66 -27.06 -13.80
CA VAL A 128 19.78 -26.09 -13.12
C VAL A 128 18.63 -25.67 -14.02
N ALA A 129 18.88 -25.39 -15.31
CA ALA A 129 17.83 -25.03 -16.26
C ALA A 129 16.81 -26.17 -16.44
N ARG A 130 17.28 -27.42 -16.54
CA ARG A 130 16.42 -28.61 -16.54
C ARG A 130 15.56 -28.68 -15.29
N PHE A 131 16.18 -28.59 -14.11
CA PHE A 131 15.46 -28.62 -12.84
C PHE A 131 14.36 -27.55 -12.76
N ALA A 132 14.66 -26.31 -13.14
CA ALA A 132 13.70 -25.21 -13.07
C ALA A 132 12.46 -25.45 -13.96
N LEU A 133 12.68 -25.90 -15.20
CA LEU A 133 11.60 -26.19 -16.15
C LEU A 133 10.78 -27.43 -15.74
N GLU A 134 11.45 -28.48 -15.25
CA GLU A 134 10.80 -29.69 -14.74
C GLU A 134 9.93 -29.38 -13.50
N ARG A 135 10.46 -28.60 -12.56
CA ARG A 135 9.71 -28.11 -11.39
C ARG A 135 8.50 -27.26 -11.80
N ALA A 136 8.64 -26.41 -12.81
CA ALA A 136 7.55 -25.55 -13.28
C ALA A 136 6.41 -26.35 -13.95
N ARG A 137 6.71 -27.51 -14.57
CA ARG A 137 5.71 -28.35 -15.24
C ARG A 137 5.17 -29.52 -14.42
N ALA A 138 5.75 -29.78 -13.24
CA ALA A 138 5.39 -30.91 -12.37
C ALA A 138 3.90 -30.95 -12.01
N ALA A 139 3.39 -32.16 -11.75
CA ALA A 139 1.96 -32.40 -11.49
C ALA A 139 1.42 -31.62 -10.27
N ASP A 140 2.27 -31.41 -9.27
CA ASP A 140 2.05 -30.69 -8.02
C ASP A 140 2.66 -29.27 -8.03
N SER A 141 3.10 -28.78 -9.19
CA SER A 141 3.71 -27.46 -9.30
C SER A 141 2.73 -26.35 -8.92
N LEU A 142 3.23 -25.37 -8.15
CA LEU A 142 2.51 -24.15 -7.78
C LEU A 142 2.66 -23.05 -8.84
N ASN A 143 3.30 -23.34 -9.97
CA ASN A 143 3.54 -22.36 -11.01
C ASN A 143 2.22 -21.88 -11.62
N PRO A 144 1.92 -20.56 -11.56
CA PRO A 144 0.66 -20.03 -12.08
C PRO A 144 0.52 -20.20 -13.60
N GLN A 145 1.62 -20.42 -14.30
CA GLN A 145 1.69 -20.54 -15.74
C GLN A 145 2.19 -21.92 -16.19
N ARG A 146 1.96 -22.97 -15.38
CA ARG A 146 2.30 -24.37 -15.73
C ARG A 146 1.84 -24.78 -17.13
N SER A 147 0.66 -24.31 -17.55
CA SER A 147 0.08 -24.63 -18.87
C SER A 147 0.95 -24.17 -20.05
N LEU A 148 1.84 -23.19 -19.85
CA LEU A 148 2.79 -22.74 -20.88
C LEU A 148 3.83 -23.80 -21.26
N LEU A 149 4.03 -24.82 -20.43
CA LEU A 149 4.95 -25.93 -20.68
C LEU A 149 4.23 -27.22 -21.11
N ALA A 150 2.92 -27.17 -21.41
CA ALA A 150 2.12 -28.35 -21.72
C ALA A 150 2.57 -29.10 -23.00
N ALA A 151 3.27 -28.43 -23.92
CA ALA A 151 3.83 -29.08 -25.11
C ALA A 151 5.18 -29.77 -24.85
N VAL A 152 5.84 -29.51 -23.71
CA VAL A 152 7.17 -30.05 -23.41
C VAL A 152 7.08 -31.51 -22.97
N ALA A 153 7.69 -32.40 -23.76
CA ALA A 153 7.81 -33.81 -23.46
C ALA A 153 8.97 -34.08 -22.48
N SER A 154 10.17 -33.60 -22.83
CA SER A 154 11.38 -33.75 -22.01
C SER A 154 12.31 -32.54 -22.11
N VAL A 155 13.15 -32.38 -21.08
CA VAL A 155 14.26 -31.43 -21.05
C VAL A 155 15.56 -32.19 -20.84
N ASP A 156 16.40 -32.23 -21.87
CA ASP A 156 17.61 -33.04 -21.91
C ASP A 156 18.87 -32.16 -21.77
N VAL A 157 19.79 -32.59 -20.91
CA VAL A 157 21.12 -31.98 -20.79
C VAL A 157 22.05 -32.63 -21.79
N LEU A 158 22.46 -31.88 -22.82
CA LEU A 158 23.38 -32.37 -23.85
C LEU A 158 24.85 -32.13 -23.47
N ALA A 159 25.11 -31.05 -22.72
CA ALA A 159 26.40 -30.67 -22.16
C ALA A 159 26.16 -29.64 -21.03
N PRO A 160 27.17 -29.29 -20.18
CA PRO A 160 26.97 -28.35 -19.07
C PRO A 160 26.33 -27.01 -19.47
N LEU A 161 26.61 -26.50 -20.67
CA LEU A 161 26.02 -25.27 -21.20
C LEU A 161 25.10 -25.49 -22.41
N ARG A 162 24.60 -26.72 -22.61
CA ARG A 162 23.74 -27.04 -23.75
C ARG A 162 22.53 -27.86 -23.31
N LEU A 163 21.36 -27.26 -23.51
CA LEU A 163 20.06 -27.80 -23.12
C LEU A 163 19.22 -28.06 -24.37
N ARG A 164 18.49 -29.18 -24.42
CA ARG A 164 17.47 -29.44 -25.43
C ARG A 164 16.10 -29.57 -24.78
N ILE A 165 15.11 -28.87 -25.33
CA ILE A 165 13.70 -29.04 -24.98
C ILE A 165 13.04 -29.77 -26.15
N HIS A 166 12.50 -30.97 -25.88
CA HIS A 166 11.77 -31.79 -26.84
C HIS A 166 10.27 -31.64 -26.61
N LEU A 167 9.50 -31.45 -27.67
CA LEU A 167 8.06 -31.25 -27.62
C LEU A 167 7.28 -32.47 -28.11
N GLN A 168 6.16 -32.78 -27.45
CA GLN A 168 5.23 -33.84 -27.89
C GLN A 168 4.31 -33.40 -29.04
N ARG A 169 4.23 -32.08 -29.28
CA ARG A 169 3.51 -31.44 -30.39
C ARG A 169 4.14 -30.09 -30.65
N ARG A 170 3.97 -29.54 -31.85
CA ARG A 170 4.45 -28.19 -32.17
C ARG A 170 3.82 -27.17 -31.22
N ASP A 171 4.64 -26.19 -30.82
CA ASP A 171 4.20 -25.04 -30.03
C ASP A 171 4.93 -23.80 -30.51
N GLY A 172 4.24 -22.98 -31.31
CA GLY A 172 4.79 -21.74 -31.83
C GLY A 172 4.93 -20.61 -30.79
N ASN A 173 4.46 -20.81 -29.55
CA ASN A 173 4.60 -19.85 -28.45
C ASN A 173 5.75 -20.17 -27.50
N LEU A 174 6.42 -21.32 -27.63
CA LEU A 174 7.40 -21.79 -26.63
C LEU A 174 8.47 -20.74 -26.27
N LEU A 175 9.07 -20.08 -27.25
CA LEU A 175 10.11 -19.07 -26.99
C LEU A 175 9.57 -17.86 -26.20
N GLN A 176 8.34 -17.45 -26.49
CA GLN A 176 7.67 -16.37 -25.78
C GLN A 176 7.28 -16.81 -24.36
N SER A 177 6.80 -18.04 -24.20
CA SER A 177 6.56 -18.66 -22.90
C SER A 177 7.82 -18.66 -22.04
N LEU A 178 8.96 -19.09 -22.58
CA LEU A 178 10.26 -19.14 -21.88
C LEU A 178 10.82 -17.76 -21.50
N ALA A 179 10.26 -16.68 -22.04
CA ALA A 179 10.57 -15.30 -21.66
C ALA A 179 9.65 -14.77 -20.55
N SER A 180 8.68 -15.55 -20.06
CA SER A 180 7.80 -15.15 -18.96
C SER A 180 8.54 -15.10 -17.62
N GLY A 181 8.15 -14.14 -16.76
CA GLY A 181 8.62 -14.07 -15.38
C GLY A 181 8.27 -15.31 -14.54
N ALA A 182 7.23 -16.06 -14.92
CA ALA A 182 6.88 -17.31 -14.25
C ALA A 182 7.83 -18.47 -14.58
N LEU A 183 8.69 -18.34 -15.60
CA LEU A 183 9.64 -19.38 -16.05
C LEU A 183 11.10 -18.95 -15.86
N VAL A 184 11.37 -18.17 -14.82
CA VAL A 184 12.73 -17.81 -14.40
C VAL A 184 13.54 -19.02 -13.93
N MET A 185 14.87 -18.91 -13.99
CA MET A 185 15.78 -19.95 -13.54
C MET A 185 15.89 -19.94 -12.01
N VAL A 186 15.69 -21.10 -11.40
CA VAL A 186 15.69 -21.30 -9.95
C VAL A 186 16.62 -22.45 -9.60
N ALA A 187 17.55 -22.21 -8.66
CA ALA A 187 18.44 -23.25 -8.15
C ALA A 187 17.69 -24.22 -7.21
N PRO A 188 18.02 -25.53 -7.20
CA PRO A 188 17.38 -26.51 -6.31
C PRO A 188 17.45 -26.14 -4.83
N ALA A 189 18.60 -25.62 -4.38
CA ALA A 189 18.84 -25.30 -2.97
C ALA A 189 18.00 -24.12 -2.46
N SER A 190 17.68 -23.14 -3.32
CA SER A 190 16.93 -21.94 -2.94
C SER A 190 15.44 -22.03 -3.19
N ALA A 191 14.98 -23.02 -3.97
CA ALA A 191 13.62 -23.10 -4.50
C ALA A 191 12.51 -22.98 -3.44
N THR A 192 12.71 -23.52 -2.24
CA THR A 192 11.72 -23.46 -1.14
C THR A 192 11.75 -22.14 -0.37
N GLY A 193 12.92 -21.50 -0.25
CA GLY A 193 13.12 -20.25 0.49
C GLY A 193 12.77 -18.99 -0.29
N ASN A 194 12.73 -19.08 -1.63
CA ASN A 194 12.59 -17.95 -2.55
C ASN A 194 11.36 -17.07 -2.33
N ARG A 195 10.31 -17.59 -1.70
CA ARG A 195 9.11 -16.80 -1.37
C ARG A 195 9.39 -15.62 -0.45
N ALA A 196 10.36 -15.77 0.45
CA ALA A 196 10.75 -14.76 1.43
C ALA A 196 12.20 -14.27 1.24
N HIS A 197 13.10 -15.18 0.86
CA HIS A 197 14.54 -14.91 0.66
C HIS A 197 14.95 -15.31 -0.76
N PRO A 198 14.59 -14.51 -1.77
CA PRO A 198 14.82 -14.84 -3.17
C PRO A 198 16.31 -14.86 -3.51
N ILE A 199 16.73 -15.94 -4.16
CA ILE A 199 18.06 -16.12 -4.74
C ILE A 199 17.89 -16.38 -6.24
N GLY A 200 18.40 -15.45 -7.04
CA GLY A 200 18.39 -15.53 -8.50
C GLY A 200 19.76 -15.20 -9.10
N THR A 201 19.80 -14.86 -10.39
CA THR A 201 21.03 -14.51 -11.13
C THR A 201 21.14 -13.03 -11.44
N GLY A 202 20.11 -12.24 -11.10
CA GLY A 202 19.94 -10.86 -11.55
C GLY A 202 20.95 -9.85 -10.99
N PRO A 203 20.88 -8.59 -11.47
CA PRO A 203 21.80 -7.50 -11.10
C PRO A 203 21.73 -7.09 -9.64
N PHE A 204 20.63 -7.40 -8.94
CA PHE A 204 20.48 -7.09 -7.52
C PHE A 204 20.18 -8.37 -6.74
N ARG A 205 20.63 -8.41 -5.49
CA ARG A 205 20.32 -9.45 -4.51
C ARG A 205 19.42 -8.90 -3.42
N PHE A 206 18.59 -9.78 -2.85
CA PHE A 206 17.73 -9.44 -1.73
C PHE A 206 18.53 -9.11 -0.47
N ALA A 207 18.09 -8.12 0.30
CA ALA A 207 18.68 -7.79 1.59
C ALA A 207 17.66 -7.82 2.74
N ASP A 208 16.56 -7.08 2.63
CA ASP A 208 15.57 -6.99 3.71
C ASP A 208 14.15 -6.78 3.17
N TRP A 209 13.15 -7.24 3.93
CA TRP A 209 11.73 -7.00 3.65
C TRP A 209 10.96 -6.67 4.92
N ARG A 210 10.52 -5.40 4.99
CA ARG A 210 9.55 -4.92 5.99
C ARG A 210 8.15 -5.00 5.41
N ARG A 211 7.40 -6.03 5.82
CA ARG A 211 6.05 -6.29 5.32
C ARG A 211 5.14 -5.07 5.49
N GLY A 212 4.49 -4.64 4.42
CA GLY A 212 3.64 -3.44 4.31
C GLY A 212 4.35 -2.10 4.21
N ASP A 213 5.68 -2.08 4.16
CA ASP A 213 6.48 -0.87 4.09
C ASP A 213 7.42 -0.87 2.87
N SER A 214 8.41 -1.78 2.86
CA SER A 214 9.49 -1.73 1.88
C SER A 214 10.23 -3.04 1.67
N VAL A 215 10.82 -3.19 0.47
CA VAL A 215 11.85 -4.20 0.15
C VAL A 215 13.15 -3.50 -0.20
N THR A 216 14.26 -3.96 0.37
CA THR A 216 15.61 -3.47 0.06
C THR A 216 16.40 -4.50 -0.73
N LEU A 217 16.96 -4.07 -1.85
CA LEU A 217 17.90 -4.82 -2.66
C LEU A 217 19.29 -4.18 -2.62
N LEU A 218 20.32 -5.01 -2.73
CA LEU A 218 21.71 -4.60 -2.83
C LEU A 218 22.28 -5.01 -4.18
N ARG A 219 23.27 -4.27 -4.67
CA ARG A 219 24.01 -4.63 -5.88
C ARG A 219 24.57 -6.05 -5.78
N ASN A 220 24.47 -6.80 -6.88
CA ASN A 220 25.23 -8.01 -7.09
C ASN A 220 26.56 -7.64 -7.78
N ASP A 221 27.65 -7.55 -7.01
CA ASP A 221 28.96 -7.17 -7.54
C ASP A 221 29.53 -8.22 -8.53
N ASP A 222 29.06 -9.48 -8.45
CA ASP A 222 29.44 -10.58 -9.33
C ASP A 222 28.45 -10.79 -10.50
N TYR A 223 27.61 -9.79 -10.81
CA TYR A 223 26.62 -9.92 -11.87
C TYR A 223 27.27 -10.12 -13.25
N TRP A 224 26.86 -11.19 -13.94
CA TRP A 224 27.41 -11.60 -15.23
C TRP A 224 27.21 -10.56 -16.35
N GLY A 225 26.19 -9.71 -16.24
CA GLY A 225 25.86 -8.67 -17.22
C GLY A 225 26.64 -7.36 -17.07
N GLY A 226 27.59 -7.29 -16.13
CA GLY A 226 28.36 -6.09 -15.79
C GLY A 226 27.83 -5.38 -14.55
N GLN A 227 28.72 -4.73 -13.78
CA GLN A 227 28.38 -4.19 -12.47
C GLN A 227 27.30 -3.07 -12.57
N PRO A 228 26.14 -3.22 -11.91
CA PRO A 228 25.11 -2.20 -11.91
C PRO A 228 25.59 -0.88 -11.28
N PRO A 229 25.17 0.30 -11.78
CA PRO A 229 25.62 1.57 -11.21
C PRO A 229 25.10 1.83 -9.79
N LEU A 230 23.92 1.29 -9.45
CA LEU A 230 23.28 1.47 -8.15
C LEU A 230 23.83 0.47 -7.13
N GLU A 231 24.11 0.95 -5.93
CA GLU A 231 24.56 0.11 -4.80
C GLU A 231 23.39 -0.49 -4.02
N ARG A 232 22.29 0.27 -3.95
CA ARG A 232 21.11 -0.08 -3.18
C ARG A 232 19.84 0.37 -3.90
N VAL A 233 18.79 -0.43 -3.81
CA VAL A 233 17.46 -0.07 -4.27
C VAL A 233 16.49 -0.31 -3.13
N VAL A 234 15.65 0.69 -2.83
CA VAL A 234 14.60 0.57 -1.81
C VAL A 234 13.25 0.76 -2.48
N TYR A 235 12.47 -0.31 -2.58
CA TYR A 235 11.08 -0.27 -3.01
C TYR A 235 10.19 0.11 -1.82
N ARG A 236 9.34 1.12 -1.97
CA ARG A 236 8.38 1.61 -0.96
C ARG A 236 6.94 1.45 -1.46
N PHE A 237 6.07 0.80 -0.68
CA PHE A 237 4.74 0.37 -1.13
C PHE A 237 3.62 1.40 -0.89
N ILE A 238 3.53 2.46 -1.70
CA ILE A 238 2.60 3.60 -1.54
C ILE A 238 1.29 3.44 -2.33
N GLN A 239 0.24 2.98 -1.64
CA GLN A 239 -1.10 2.83 -2.23
C GLN A 239 -1.84 4.15 -2.45
N ASP A 240 -1.70 5.10 -1.51
CA ASP A 240 -2.45 6.35 -1.51
C ASP A 240 -1.87 7.38 -2.49
N PRO A 241 -2.66 7.86 -3.48
CA PRO A 241 -2.24 8.88 -4.44
C PRO A 241 -1.63 10.16 -3.84
N ALA A 242 -2.21 10.68 -2.75
CA ALA A 242 -1.76 11.92 -2.14
C ALA A 242 -0.44 11.72 -1.40
N ALA A 243 -0.27 10.58 -0.72
CA ALA A 243 1.00 10.20 -0.11
C ALA A 243 2.10 10.00 -1.18
N ALA A 244 1.79 9.35 -2.30
CA ALA A 244 2.73 9.16 -3.41
C ALA A 244 3.17 10.50 -4.02
N TYR A 245 2.22 11.44 -4.19
CA TYR A 245 2.52 12.80 -4.62
C TYR A 245 3.47 13.52 -3.65
N ALA A 246 3.14 13.50 -2.35
CA ALA A 246 3.94 14.17 -1.32
C ALA A 246 5.36 13.59 -1.22
N ALA A 247 5.50 12.26 -1.30
CA ALA A 247 6.79 11.57 -1.22
C ALA A 247 7.71 11.93 -2.40
N LEU A 248 7.19 11.99 -3.63
CA LEU A 248 7.96 12.47 -4.79
C LEU A 248 8.34 13.95 -4.61
N MET A 249 7.40 14.81 -4.23
CA MET A 249 7.63 16.25 -4.12
C MET A 249 8.65 16.62 -3.03
N ALA A 250 8.64 15.89 -1.91
CA ALA A 250 9.60 16.02 -0.82
C ALA A 250 10.98 15.40 -1.14
N GLY A 251 11.06 14.56 -2.16
CA GLY A 251 12.28 13.83 -2.53
C GLY A 251 12.54 12.59 -1.66
N ASP A 252 11.50 12.06 -1.02
CA ASP A 252 11.52 10.78 -0.30
C ASP A 252 11.50 9.59 -1.28
N LEU A 253 10.98 9.80 -2.50
CA LEU A 253 11.09 8.92 -3.65
C LEU A 253 11.88 9.57 -4.78
N ASP A 254 12.69 8.79 -5.49
CA ASP A 254 13.41 9.22 -6.69
C ASP A 254 12.60 8.89 -7.96
N VAL A 255 11.83 7.80 -7.94
CA VAL A 255 11.02 7.39 -9.09
C VAL A 255 9.77 6.62 -8.68
N PHE A 256 8.71 6.77 -9.47
CA PHE A 256 7.49 5.97 -9.41
C PHE A 256 7.20 5.43 -10.83
N PRO A 257 7.54 4.16 -11.12
CA PRO A 257 7.42 3.57 -12.46
C PRO A 257 5.98 3.52 -13.01
N ASN A 258 5.01 3.28 -12.13
CA ASN A 258 3.59 3.24 -12.45
C ASN A 258 2.76 4.10 -11.47
N TYR A 259 2.82 5.41 -11.65
CA TYR A 259 2.22 6.41 -10.77
C TYR A 259 0.68 6.35 -10.77
N PRO A 260 0.03 6.24 -9.59
CA PRO A 260 -1.38 5.85 -9.51
C PRO A 260 -2.40 7.00 -9.74
N ALA A 261 -1.94 8.23 -10.01
CA ALA A 261 -2.79 9.42 -10.00
C ALA A 261 -2.60 10.30 -11.26
N PRO A 262 -3.27 9.98 -12.38
CA PRO A 262 -3.12 10.76 -13.62
C PRO A 262 -3.43 12.25 -13.45
N GLU A 263 -4.36 12.62 -12.56
CA GLU A 263 -4.71 14.00 -12.21
C GLU A 263 -3.51 14.87 -11.78
N ASN A 264 -2.48 14.28 -11.16
CA ASN A 264 -1.35 15.03 -10.61
C ASN A 264 -0.22 15.22 -11.64
N LEU A 265 -0.26 14.52 -12.78
CA LEU A 265 0.85 14.53 -13.76
C LEU A 265 1.12 15.91 -14.35
N ALA A 266 0.09 16.75 -14.51
CA ALA A 266 0.26 18.12 -14.98
C ALA A 266 1.15 18.94 -14.04
N GLN A 267 1.07 18.68 -12.73
CA GLN A 267 1.87 19.37 -11.70
C GLN A 267 3.34 18.93 -11.80
N PHE A 268 3.60 17.63 -11.97
CA PHE A 268 4.97 17.12 -12.19
C PHE A 268 5.58 17.62 -13.49
N LYS A 269 4.80 17.69 -14.58
CA LYS A 269 5.27 18.25 -15.87
C LYS A 269 5.67 19.72 -15.75
N ALA A 270 4.99 20.48 -14.88
CA ALA A 270 5.31 21.89 -14.64
C ALA A 270 6.56 22.09 -13.77
N ASP A 271 6.91 21.12 -12.93
CA ASP A 271 8.09 21.18 -12.06
C ASP A 271 9.35 20.66 -12.78
N ARG A 272 10.37 21.51 -12.89
CA ARG A 272 11.63 21.19 -13.57
C ARG A 272 12.46 20.11 -12.87
N ARG A 273 12.10 19.63 -11.68
CA ARG A 273 12.82 18.52 -11.04
C ARG A 273 12.44 17.18 -11.62
N PHE A 274 11.28 17.07 -12.26
CA PHE A 274 10.75 15.78 -12.71
C PHE A 274 10.80 15.62 -14.22
N VAL A 275 10.76 14.36 -14.64
CA VAL A 275 10.49 13.91 -16.00
C VAL A 275 9.26 12.99 -15.90
N VAL A 276 8.26 13.28 -16.72
CA VAL A 276 7.04 12.48 -16.81
C VAL A 276 7.03 11.81 -18.17
N GLU A 277 7.07 10.49 -18.17
CA GLU A 277 7.05 9.66 -19.37
C GLU A 277 5.80 8.78 -19.36
N THR A 278 5.23 8.56 -20.54
CA THR A 278 4.01 7.78 -20.71
C THR A 278 4.24 6.72 -21.76
N ALA A 279 3.86 5.48 -21.46
CA ALA A 279 3.92 4.37 -22.41
C ALA A 279 2.60 3.60 -22.40
N SER A 280 2.49 2.66 -23.34
CA SER A 280 1.43 1.65 -23.33
C SER A 280 1.78 0.56 -22.31
N THR A 281 0.79 0.12 -21.55
CA THR A 281 0.87 -1.19 -20.88
C THR A 281 0.34 -2.29 -21.81
N GLU A 282 0.37 -3.53 -21.35
CA GLU A 282 -0.39 -4.65 -21.92
C GLU A 282 -1.79 -4.77 -21.26
N GLY A 283 -2.29 -3.67 -20.68
CA GLY A 283 -3.60 -3.60 -20.04
C GLY A 283 -4.71 -3.13 -20.97
N GLU A 284 -5.53 -4.02 -21.51
CA GLU A 284 -6.70 -3.66 -22.33
C GLU A 284 -7.91 -3.30 -21.44
N THR A 285 -8.34 -2.03 -21.46
CA THR A 285 -9.57 -1.62 -20.77
C THR A 285 -10.78 -1.95 -21.63
N VAL A 286 -11.60 -2.89 -21.17
CA VAL A 286 -12.77 -3.36 -21.92
C VAL A 286 -14.07 -3.12 -21.15
N LEU A 287 -15.11 -2.71 -21.87
CA LEU A 287 -16.50 -2.84 -21.46
C LEU A 287 -16.97 -4.25 -21.85
N ALA A 288 -16.93 -5.16 -20.88
CA ALA A 288 -17.37 -6.54 -21.05
C ALA A 288 -18.87 -6.61 -21.32
N PHE A 289 -19.26 -7.34 -22.36
CA PHE A 289 -20.65 -7.65 -22.66
C PHE A 289 -20.97 -9.07 -22.20
N ASN A 290 -21.99 -9.26 -21.37
CA ASN A 290 -22.43 -10.62 -21.05
C ASN A 290 -23.25 -11.21 -22.19
N HIS A 291 -22.61 -12.01 -23.07
CA HIS A 291 -23.24 -12.66 -24.23
C HIS A 291 -24.34 -13.67 -23.83
N ARG A 292 -24.41 -14.06 -22.55
CA ARG A 292 -25.48 -14.92 -22.03
C ARG A 292 -26.79 -14.14 -21.82
N ARG A 293 -26.76 -12.81 -21.82
CA ARG A 293 -27.96 -11.97 -21.68
C ARG A 293 -28.64 -11.81 -23.04
N PRO A 294 -29.96 -12.06 -23.16
CA PRO A 294 -30.66 -12.03 -24.45
C PRO A 294 -30.44 -10.75 -25.26
N ALA A 295 -30.48 -9.58 -24.63
CA ALA A 295 -30.27 -8.30 -25.32
C ALA A 295 -28.84 -8.16 -25.86
N LEU A 296 -27.83 -8.63 -25.12
CA LEU A 296 -26.42 -8.53 -25.51
C LEU A 296 -25.96 -9.69 -26.39
N ALA A 297 -26.74 -10.78 -26.50
CA ALA A 297 -26.52 -11.83 -27.48
C ALA A 297 -26.76 -11.34 -28.92
N ASP A 298 -27.62 -10.33 -29.12
CA ASP A 298 -27.84 -9.70 -30.43
C ASP A 298 -26.65 -8.80 -30.82
N LEU A 299 -26.00 -9.15 -31.94
CA LEU A 299 -24.87 -8.41 -32.50
C LEU A 299 -25.22 -6.93 -32.81
N ARG A 300 -26.46 -6.64 -33.20
CA ARG A 300 -26.90 -5.26 -33.51
C ARG A 300 -26.90 -4.39 -32.27
N VAL A 301 -27.31 -4.93 -31.12
CA VAL A 301 -27.30 -4.21 -29.83
C VAL A 301 -25.86 -3.94 -29.39
N ARG A 302 -24.96 -4.94 -29.48
CA ARG A 302 -23.53 -4.75 -29.14
C ARG A 302 -22.87 -3.71 -30.05
N ARG A 303 -23.15 -3.74 -31.35
CA ARG A 303 -22.69 -2.73 -32.30
C ARG A 303 -23.26 -1.35 -31.98
N ALA A 304 -24.55 -1.26 -31.62
CA ALA A 304 -25.16 0.00 -31.22
C ALA A 304 -24.45 0.60 -30.01
N ILE A 305 -24.18 -0.21 -28.97
CA ILE A 305 -23.36 0.20 -27.83
C ILE A 305 -22.00 0.71 -28.32
N SER A 306 -21.27 -0.06 -29.13
CA SER A 306 -19.96 0.35 -29.64
C SER A 306 -19.96 1.66 -30.45
N TYR A 307 -21.02 1.94 -31.23
CA TYR A 307 -21.20 3.22 -31.94
C TYR A 307 -21.59 4.38 -31.01
N ALA A 308 -22.21 4.09 -29.86
CA ALA A 308 -22.57 5.10 -28.87
C ALA A 308 -21.36 5.61 -28.06
N LEU A 309 -20.27 4.84 -28.00
CA LEU A 309 -19.10 5.17 -27.18
C LEU A 309 -18.21 6.22 -27.86
N ASP A 310 -17.93 7.32 -27.15
CA ASP A 310 -16.83 8.23 -27.46
C ASP A 310 -15.65 7.88 -26.56
N ARG A 311 -14.69 7.15 -27.13
CA ARG A 311 -13.50 6.64 -26.42
C ARG A 311 -12.60 7.77 -25.95
N GLN A 312 -12.45 8.85 -26.73
CA GLN A 312 -11.57 9.95 -26.34
C GLN A 312 -12.18 10.71 -25.16
N ALA A 313 -13.49 10.98 -25.20
CA ALA A 313 -14.17 11.60 -24.06
C ALA A 313 -14.08 10.75 -22.78
N ILE A 314 -14.13 9.41 -22.91
CA ILE A 314 -13.90 8.49 -21.79
C ILE A 314 -12.48 8.62 -21.25
N ILE A 315 -11.46 8.62 -22.11
CA ILE A 315 -10.05 8.78 -21.72
C ILE A 315 -9.81 10.14 -21.05
N ASP A 316 -10.36 11.21 -21.60
CA ASP A 316 -10.23 12.57 -21.08
C ASP A 316 -10.84 12.68 -19.68
N GLY A 317 -12.04 12.12 -19.48
CA GLY A 317 -12.74 12.20 -18.19
C GLY A 317 -12.24 11.21 -17.13
N ALA A 318 -11.87 9.98 -17.52
CA ALA A 318 -11.46 8.94 -16.58
C ALA A 318 -9.97 8.97 -16.26
N MET A 319 -9.14 9.31 -17.26
CA MET A 319 -7.68 9.20 -17.23
C MET A 319 -6.98 10.53 -17.56
N PHE A 320 -7.69 11.66 -17.58
CA PHE A 320 -7.11 12.99 -17.83
C PHE A 320 -6.34 13.09 -19.16
N GLY A 321 -6.83 12.39 -20.18
CA GLY A 321 -6.23 12.38 -21.52
C GLY A 321 -5.12 11.36 -21.70
N TYR A 322 -4.78 10.58 -20.66
CA TYR A 322 -3.78 9.53 -20.74
C TYR A 322 -4.40 8.19 -21.11
N GLY A 323 -3.97 7.62 -22.23
CA GLY A 323 -4.46 6.35 -22.75
C GLY A 323 -4.61 6.41 -24.26
N THR A 324 -4.71 5.24 -24.89
CA THR A 324 -4.84 5.15 -26.35
C THR A 324 -6.13 4.43 -26.71
N PRO A 325 -7.04 5.00 -27.52
CA PRO A 325 -8.23 4.28 -27.97
C PRO A 325 -7.86 2.95 -28.65
N ILE A 326 -8.60 1.89 -28.34
CA ILE A 326 -8.40 0.56 -28.96
C ILE A 326 -9.71 0.04 -29.56
N GLY A 327 -9.60 -0.78 -30.61
CA GLY A 327 -10.73 -1.45 -31.27
C GLY A 327 -10.72 -2.97 -31.18
N SER A 328 -9.71 -3.54 -30.51
CA SER A 328 -9.56 -4.98 -30.28
C SER A 328 -8.68 -5.21 -29.04
N HIS A 329 -8.56 -6.47 -28.62
CA HIS A 329 -7.81 -6.91 -27.43
C HIS A 329 -6.30 -7.06 -27.68
N PHE A 330 -5.65 -6.01 -28.20
CA PHE A 330 -4.21 -5.99 -28.42
C PHE A 330 -3.65 -4.61 -28.09
N SER A 331 -2.64 -4.59 -27.24
CA SER A 331 -1.79 -3.43 -26.97
C SER A 331 -1.22 -2.82 -28.26
N PRO A 332 -1.26 -1.48 -28.43
CA PRO A 332 -0.57 -0.78 -29.51
C PRO A 332 0.95 -0.98 -29.53
N ALA A 333 1.56 -1.41 -28.42
CA ALA A 333 2.99 -1.77 -28.37
C ALA A 333 3.28 -3.12 -29.06
N ASN A 334 2.26 -3.94 -29.29
CA ASN A 334 2.42 -5.26 -29.86
C ASN A 334 2.65 -5.21 -31.38
N ARG A 335 3.64 -5.95 -31.88
CA ARG A 335 3.94 -6.02 -33.32
C ARG A 335 2.78 -6.54 -34.20
N ALA A 336 1.89 -7.35 -33.62
CA ALA A 336 0.71 -7.86 -34.31
C ALA A 336 -0.47 -6.86 -34.30
N TRP A 337 -0.36 -5.73 -33.61
CA TRP A 337 -1.46 -4.76 -33.47
C TRP A 337 -1.98 -4.26 -34.82
N VAL A 338 -3.30 -4.17 -34.91
CA VAL A 338 -4.03 -3.50 -35.99
C VAL A 338 -4.90 -2.43 -35.37
N ASP A 339 -4.78 -1.20 -35.85
CA ASP A 339 -5.68 -0.14 -35.43
C ASP A 339 -7.09 -0.39 -35.97
N LEU A 340 -7.96 -0.84 -35.07
CA LEU A 340 -9.37 -1.11 -35.33
C LEU A 340 -10.27 -0.14 -34.56
N ALA A 341 -9.72 0.90 -33.91
CA ALA A 341 -10.53 1.85 -33.14
C ALA A 341 -11.55 2.57 -34.03
N GLY A 342 -11.24 2.71 -35.33
CA GLY A 342 -12.13 3.28 -36.35
C GLY A 342 -13.23 2.35 -36.87
N VAL A 343 -13.35 1.10 -36.42
CA VAL A 343 -14.42 0.17 -36.87
C VAL A 343 -15.80 0.65 -36.39
N TYR A 344 -15.87 1.21 -35.18
CA TYR A 344 -17.07 1.80 -34.60
C TYR A 344 -16.80 3.24 -34.18
N PRO A 345 -16.76 4.20 -35.12
CA PRO A 345 -16.61 5.62 -34.80
C PRO A 345 -17.83 6.10 -33.99
N HIS A 346 -17.65 7.07 -33.10
CA HIS A 346 -18.75 7.62 -32.30
C HIS A 346 -19.86 8.20 -33.22
N ARG A 347 -20.99 7.51 -33.30
CA ARG A 347 -22.16 7.84 -34.13
C ARG A 347 -23.46 7.46 -33.41
N PRO A 348 -23.93 8.29 -32.46
CA PRO A 348 -25.16 8.04 -31.70
C PRO A 348 -26.40 7.77 -32.56
N GLU A 349 -26.51 8.39 -33.73
CA GLU A 349 -27.62 8.15 -34.65
C GLU A 349 -27.65 6.71 -35.17
N ARG A 350 -26.48 6.19 -35.59
CA ARG A 350 -26.39 4.81 -36.07
C ARG A 350 -26.66 3.81 -34.94
N ALA A 351 -26.29 4.15 -33.71
CA ALA A 351 -26.63 3.37 -32.54
C ALA A 351 -28.16 3.29 -32.33
N ARG A 352 -28.87 4.42 -32.40
CA ARG A 352 -30.34 4.47 -32.31
C ARG A 352 -31.03 3.66 -33.41
N GLU A 353 -30.53 3.75 -34.64
CA GLU A 353 -31.03 2.93 -35.77
C GLU A 353 -30.88 1.43 -35.50
N LEU A 354 -29.69 1.00 -35.08
CA LEU A 354 -29.41 -0.41 -34.78
C LEU A 354 -30.26 -0.94 -33.62
N LEU A 355 -30.53 -0.12 -32.59
CA LEU A 355 -31.43 -0.49 -31.50
C LEU A 355 -32.87 -0.67 -31.99
N ARG A 356 -33.34 0.19 -32.88
CA ARG A 356 -34.67 0.05 -33.51
C ARG A 356 -34.76 -1.18 -34.41
N GLU A 357 -33.75 -1.42 -35.24
CA GLU A 357 -33.65 -2.63 -36.06
C GLU A 357 -33.67 -3.89 -35.18
N ALA A 358 -33.06 -3.83 -33.99
CA ALA A 358 -33.05 -4.92 -33.01
C ALA A 358 -34.33 -5.05 -32.17
N GLY A 359 -35.24 -4.07 -32.23
CA GLY A 359 -36.41 -4.02 -31.33
C GLY A 359 -36.02 -3.83 -29.86
N ALA A 360 -34.87 -3.20 -29.59
CA ALA A 360 -34.28 -3.03 -28.27
C ALA A 360 -34.29 -1.55 -27.79
N GLU A 361 -35.27 -0.77 -28.24
CA GLU A 361 -35.46 0.61 -27.77
C GLU A 361 -35.90 0.62 -26.29
N GLY A 362 -35.36 1.55 -25.49
CA GLY A 362 -35.66 1.64 -24.05
C GLY A 362 -35.03 0.54 -23.20
N LEU A 363 -33.98 -0.12 -23.70
CA LEU A 363 -33.26 -1.17 -23.00
C LEU A 363 -32.70 -0.66 -21.66
N SER A 364 -32.88 -1.43 -20.60
CA SER A 364 -32.27 -1.18 -19.29
C SER A 364 -31.23 -2.25 -18.97
N LEU A 365 -30.00 -1.84 -18.68
CA LEU A 365 -28.87 -2.72 -18.36
C LEU A 365 -28.25 -2.37 -17.01
N THR A 366 -27.69 -3.36 -16.34
CA THR A 366 -26.84 -3.18 -15.15
C THR A 366 -25.38 -3.02 -15.56
N LEU A 367 -24.67 -2.06 -14.95
CA LEU A 367 -23.23 -1.85 -15.11
C LEU A 367 -22.55 -2.06 -13.76
N LYS A 368 -21.97 -3.24 -13.56
CA LYS A 368 -21.28 -3.63 -12.32
C LYS A 368 -19.80 -3.25 -12.42
N LEU A 369 -19.33 -2.39 -11.52
CA LEU A 369 -17.98 -1.80 -11.60
C LEU A 369 -17.11 -2.21 -10.40
N PRO A 370 -15.85 -2.65 -10.61
CA PRO A 370 -14.90 -2.88 -9.53
C PRO A 370 -14.46 -1.57 -8.85
N PRO A 371 -13.70 -1.61 -7.73
CA PRO A 371 -13.32 -0.41 -6.98
C PRO A 371 -12.26 0.48 -7.65
N THR A 372 -11.73 0.09 -8.80
CA THR A 372 -10.68 0.82 -9.49
C THR A 372 -11.19 2.15 -10.06
N ALA A 373 -10.38 3.20 -9.92
CA ALA A 373 -10.76 4.55 -10.35
C ALA A 373 -11.06 4.62 -11.86
N TYR A 374 -10.28 3.92 -12.68
CA TYR A 374 -10.50 3.87 -14.13
C TYR A 374 -11.87 3.28 -14.48
N ALA A 375 -12.33 2.24 -13.76
CA ALA A 375 -13.59 1.58 -14.07
C ALA A 375 -14.79 2.41 -13.63
N ARG A 376 -14.75 2.96 -12.40
CA ARG A 376 -15.84 3.80 -11.86
C ARG A 376 -16.01 5.09 -12.66
N ARG A 377 -14.92 5.83 -12.93
CA ARG A 377 -14.96 7.07 -13.74
C ARG A 377 -15.40 6.78 -15.19
N SER A 378 -14.85 5.75 -15.83
CA SER A 378 -15.26 5.37 -17.19
C SER A 378 -16.72 4.94 -17.24
N GLY A 379 -17.19 4.19 -16.24
CA GLY A 379 -18.55 3.68 -16.19
C GLY A 379 -19.61 4.76 -16.10
N GLU A 380 -19.36 5.83 -15.35
CA GLU A 380 -20.24 7.01 -15.29
C GLU A 380 -20.36 7.69 -16.68
N ILE A 381 -19.24 7.84 -17.38
CA ILE A 381 -19.20 8.44 -18.73
C ILE A 381 -19.90 7.53 -19.74
N VAL A 382 -19.63 6.22 -19.70
CA VAL A 382 -20.28 5.21 -20.55
C VAL A 382 -21.79 5.22 -20.33
N ALA A 383 -22.26 5.21 -19.07
CA ALA A 383 -23.68 5.26 -18.75
C ALA A 383 -24.35 6.53 -19.31
N ALA A 384 -23.68 7.68 -19.22
CA ALA A 384 -24.15 8.93 -19.80
C ALA A 384 -24.23 8.89 -21.34
N GLN A 385 -23.24 8.30 -22.01
CA GLN A 385 -23.23 8.13 -23.47
C GLN A 385 -24.32 7.15 -23.93
N LEU A 386 -24.54 6.05 -23.20
CA LEU A 386 -25.60 5.08 -23.47
C LEU A 386 -27.00 5.67 -23.28
N ALA A 387 -27.19 6.53 -22.28
CA ALA A 387 -28.46 7.23 -22.07
C ALA A 387 -28.84 8.11 -23.27
N GLN A 388 -27.86 8.72 -23.97
CA GLN A 388 -28.12 9.54 -25.15
C GLN A 388 -28.72 8.75 -26.32
N VAL A 389 -28.45 7.45 -26.40
CA VAL A 389 -29.00 6.57 -27.45
C VAL A 389 -30.22 5.76 -26.98
N GLY A 390 -30.72 6.04 -25.77
CA GLY A 390 -31.93 5.43 -25.22
C GLY A 390 -31.71 4.13 -24.44
N ILE A 391 -30.46 3.82 -24.05
CA ILE A 391 -30.15 2.71 -23.15
C ILE A 391 -29.99 3.24 -21.73
N GLN A 392 -30.87 2.82 -20.81
CA GLN A 392 -30.75 3.15 -19.40
C GLN A 392 -29.74 2.22 -18.73
N THR A 393 -28.76 2.78 -18.04
CA THR A 393 -27.72 1.99 -17.37
C THR A 393 -27.76 2.23 -15.86
N ARG A 394 -28.02 1.18 -15.08
CA ARG A 394 -27.97 1.22 -13.62
C ARG A 394 -26.57 0.83 -13.15
N ILE A 395 -25.82 1.78 -12.61
CA ILE A 395 -24.49 1.54 -12.06
C ILE A 395 -24.58 0.86 -10.70
N GLU A 396 -23.81 -0.20 -10.51
CA GLU A 396 -23.62 -0.90 -9.24
C GLU A 396 -22.12 -0.98 -8.92
N ASN A 397 -21.69 -0.17 -7.95
CA ASN A 397 -20.31 -0.19 -7.49
C ASN A 397 -20.10 -1.37 -6.54
N LEU A 398 -19.18 -2.26 -6.91
CA LEU A 398 -18.83 -3.45 -6.15
C LEU A 398 -17.43 -3.29 -5.55
N GLU A 399 -17.20 -4.00 -4.45
CA GLU A 399 -15.85 -4.26 -3.96
C GLU A 399 -15.22 -5.44 -4.71
N TRP A 400 -13.88 -5.52 -4.79
CA TRP A 400 -13.20 -6.47 -5.69
C TRP A 400 -13.67 -7.92 -5.53
N ALA A 401 -13.79 -8.40 -4.29
CA ALA A 401 -14.27 -9.76 -4.01
C ALA A 401 -15.74 -9.97 -4.41
N GLN A 402 -16.58 -8.95 -4.31
CA GLN A 402 -17.98 -9.02 -4.78
C GLN A 402 -18.04 -9.02 -6.30
N TRP A 403 -17.19 -8.22 -6.95
CA TRP A 403 -17.06 -8.23 -8.40
C TRP A 403 -16.62 -9.62 -8.89
N MET A 404 -15.63 -10.22 -8.23
CA MET A 404 -15.18 -11.59 -8.53
C MET A 404 -16.28 -12.63 -8.38
N ASP A 405 -17.02 -12.61 -7.28
CA ASP A 405 -18.15 -13.54 -7.07
C ASP A 405 -19.29 -13.31 -8.08
N GLN A 406 -19.77 -12.08 -8.23
CA GLN A 406 -20.97 -11.80 -9.02
C GLN A 406 -20.69 -11.76 -10.51
N VAL A 407 -19.69 -11.00 -10.97
CA VAL A 407 -19.40 -10.80 -12.39
C VAL A 407 -18.65 -11.98 -12.95
N PHE A 408 -17.56 -12.37 -12.31
CA PHE A 408 -16.66 -13.36 -12.87
C PHE A 408 -17.13 -14.80 -12.64
N VAL A 409 -17.55 -15.16 -11.43
CA VAL A 409 -17.94 -16.55 -11.10
C VAL A 409 -19.41 -16.83 -11.42
N ARG A 410 -20.33 -15.98 -10.96
CA ARG A 410 -21.77 -16.19 -11.15
C ARG A 410 -22.29 -15.70 -12.50
N HIS A 411 -21.48 -14.97 -13.25
CA HIS A 411 -21.86 -14.34 -14.52
C HIS A 411 -23.10 -13.44 -14.38
N ASP A 412 -23.35 -12.91 -13.19
CA ASP A 412 -24.51 -12.06 -12.88
C ASP A 412 -24.19 -10.60 -13.14
N PHE A 413 -24.23 -10.21 -14.42
CA PHE A 413 -24.08 -8.82 -14.87
C PHE A 413 -24.64 -8.68 -16.29
N ASP A 414 -24.85 -7.45 -16.75
CA ASP A 414 -25.03 -7.17 -18.18
C ASP A 414 -23.75 -6.57 -18.76
N LEU A 415 -23.29 -5.48 -18.15
CA LEU A 415 -22.06 -4.77 -18.50
C LEU A 415 -21.11 -4.69 -17.31
N SER A 416 -19.80 -4.70 -17.57
CA SER A 416 -18.75 -4.45 -16.57
C SER A 416 -17.53 -3.83 -17.24
N ILE A 417 -16.76 -3.01 -16.52
CA ILE A 417 -15.48 -2.48 -17.01
C ILE A 417 -14.34 -3.05 -16.19
N VAL A 418 -13.34 -3.61 -16.86
CA VAL A 418 -12.12 -4.11 -16.22
C VAL A 418 -10.94 -4.00 -17.20
N VAL A 419 -9.75 -3.78 -16.65
CA VAL A 419 -8.49 -3.95 -17.39
C VAL A 419 -8.09 -5.42 -17.31
N HIS A 420 -7.88 -6.04 -18.46
CA HIS A 420 -7.13 -7.31 -18.55
C HIS A 420 -5.67 -6.95 -18.67
N ALA A 421 -4.84 -7.35 -17.69
CA ALA A 421 -3.48 -6.82 -17.54
C ALA A 421 -2.41 -7.79 -18.09
N GLU A 422 -2.80 -9.01 -18.42
CA GLU A 422 -1.91 -10.06 -18.87
C GLU A 422 -1.53 -9.90 -20.35
N PRO A 423 -0.23 -9.84 -20.68
CA PRO A 423 0.21 -9.80 -22.06
C PRO A 423 -0.30 -11.02 -22.84
N LEU A 424 -0.79 -10.79 -24.07
CA LEU A 424 -1.14 -11.84 -25.03
C LEU A 424 -2.22 -12.82 -24.54
N ASP A 425 -3.11 -12.35 -23.68
CA ASP A 425 -4.24 -13.11 -23.15
C ASP A 425 -5.38 -13.36 -24.17
N TYR A 426 -5.19 -13.06 -25.45
CA TYR A 426 -6.18 -13.24 -26.54
C TYR A 426 -6.83 -14.65 -26.61
N THR A 427 -6.24 -15.65 -25.96
CA THR A 427 -6.82 -16.99 -25.81
C THR A 427 -8.10 -17.04 -24.97
N ILE A 428 -8.39 -16.03 -24.13
CA ILE A 428 -9.61 -15.96 -23.31
C ILE A 428 -10.89 -16.00 -24.17
N TYR A 429 -10.84 -15.43 -25.38
CA TYR A 429 -11.95 -15.43 -26.34
C TYR A 429 -12.20 -16.80 -26.99
N GLY A 430 -11.29 -17.77 -26.81
CA GLY A 430 -11.49 -19.16 -27.21
C GLY A 430 -12.16 -20.02 -26.13
N ARG A 431 -12.41 -19.49 -24.93
CA ARG A 431 -12.98 -20.22 -23.78
C ARG A 431 -14.47 -19.93 -23.68
N ASP A 432 -15.31 -20.89 -24.09
CA ASP A 432 -16.77 -20.74 -24.16
C ASP A 432 -17.46 -20.42 -22.81
N ASP A 433 -16.80 -20.73 -21.68
CA ASP A 433 -17.31 -20.46 -20.33
C ASP A 433 -16.61 -19.30 -19.60
N TYR A 434 -15.81 -18.50 -20.30
CA TYR A 434 -15.23 -17.30 -19.69
C TYR A 434 -16.34 -16.30 -19.26
N TYR A 435 -16.04 -15.36 -18.38
CA TYR A 435 -17.08 -14.61 -17.67
C TYR A 435 -18.03 -13.81 -18.57
N PHE A 436 -17.54 -13.29 -19.70
CA PHE A 436 -18.38 -12.60 -20.70
C PHE A 436 -19.13 -13.56 -21.64
N GLY A 437 -18.79 -14.84 -21.69
CA GLY A 437 -19.57 -15.89 -22.39
C GLY A 437 -19.56 -15.80 -23.91
N TYR A 438 -18.53 -15.17 -24.49
CA TYR A 438 -18.36 -15.02 -25.94
C TYR A 438 -18.10 -16.39 -26.59
N ARG A 439 -18.73 -16.61 -27.75
CA ARG A 439 -18.61 -17.85 -28.52
C ARG A 439 -18.50 -17.53 -30.00
N SER A 440 -17.42 -17.97 -30.65
CA SER A 440 -17.21 -17.82 -32.08
C SER A 440 -16.41 -19.00 -32.63
N ASP A 441 -17.04 -19.83 -33.47
CA ASP A 441 -16.37 -20.97 -34.10
C ASP A 441 -15.28 -20.52 -35.07
N ASP A 442 -15.48 -19.36 -35.69
CA ASP A 442 -14.49 -18.72 -36.56
C ASP A 442 -13.22 -18.36 -35.78
N TYR A 443 -13.39 -17.70 -34.63
CA TYR A 443 -12.30 -17.38 -33.72
C TYR A 443 -11.58 -18.65 -33.22
N LYS A 444 -12.33 -19.66 -32.78
CA LYS A 444 -11.75 -20.93 -32.28
C LYS A 444 -10.96 -21.67 -33.35
N ARG A 445 -11.47 -21.77 -34.58
CA ARG A 445 -10.72 -22.37 -35.70
C ARG A 445 -9.44 -21.61 -36.00
N LYS A 446 -9.49 -20.28 -36.04
CA LYS A 446 -8.32 -19.45 -36.32
C LYS A 446 -7.29 -19.54 -35.19
N LEU A 447 -7.74 -19.54 -33.93
CA LEU A 447 -6.88 -19.73 -32.76
C LEU A 447 -6.21 -21.11 -32.77
N ALA A 448 -6.93 -22.17 -33.17
CA ALA A 448 -6.35 -23.50 -33.32
C ALA A 448 -5.24 -23.52 -34.39
N SER A 449 -5.45 -22.86 -35.54
CA SER A 449 -4.41 -22.77 -36.57
C SER A 449 -3.14 -22.08 -36.07
N LEU A 450 -3.27 -21.05 -35.22
CA LEU A 450 -2.12 -20.36 -34.62
C LEU A 450 -1.27 -21.31 -33.76
N ALA A 451 -1.85 -22.31 -33.11
CA ALA A 451 -1.11 -23.20 -32.22
C ALA A 451 -0.06 -24.04 -32.98
N ASP A 452 -0.38 -24.43 -34.23
CA ASP A 452 0.46 -25.32 -35.04
C ASP A 452 1.46 -24.57 -35.94
N THR A 453 1.28 -23.25 -36.12
CA THR A 453 2.15 -22.40 -36.96
C THR A 453 3.43 -22.00 -36.22
N VAL A 454 4.59 -22.37 -36.75
CA VAL A 454 5.91 -22.00 -36.18
C VAL A 454 6.52 -20.78 -36.87
N ASP A 455 6.19 -20.53 -38.14
CA ASP A 455 6.72 -19.39 -38.90
C ASP A 455 6.24 -18.04 -38.31
N ALA A 456 7.19 -17.16 -38.01
CA ALA A 456 6.89 -15.92 -37.31
C ALA A 456 6.01 -14.95 -38.12
N GLN A 457 6.14 -14.90 -39.45
CA GLN A 457 5.33 -14.00 -40.28
C GLN A 457 3.91 -14.51 -40.46
N GLU A 458 3.75 -15.81 -40.67
CA GLU A 458 2.45 -16.46 -40.75
C GLU A 458 1.66 -16.29 -39.44
N ARG A 459 2.34 -16.46 -38.29
CA ARG A 459 1.75 -16.18 -36.96
C ARG A 459 1.23 -14.75 -36.83
N LEU A 460 2.02 -13.75 -37.27
CA LEU A 460 1.59 -12.35 -37.24
C LEU A 460 0.35 -12.12 -38.10
N GLY A 461 0.26 -12.76 -39.27
CA GLY A 461 -0.94 -12.72 -40.11
C GLY A 461 -2.18 -13.25 -39.37
N ILE A 462 -2.05 -14.41 -38.72
CA ILE A 462 -3.13 -15.03 -37.95
C ILE A 462 -3.58 -14.14 -36.77
N LEU A 463 -2.64 -13.57 -36.02
CA LEU A 463 -2.95 -12.69 -34.88
C LEU A 463 -3.71 -11.42 -35.32
N ARG A 464 -3.40 -10.87 -36.50
CA ARG A 464 -4.11 -9.72 -37.08
C ARG A 464 -5.54 -10.09 -37.46
N GLU A 465 -5.76 -11.27 -38.03
CA GLU A 465 -7.10 -11.75 -38.36
C GLU A 465 -7.96 -12.02 -37.12
N LEU A 466 -7.37 -12.56 -36.04
CA LEU A 466 -8.06 -12.75 -34.76
C LEU A 466 -8.64 -11.42 -34.24
N GLN A 467 -7.87 -10.33 -34.32
CA GLN A 467 -8.33 -9.00 -33.93
C GLN A 467 -9.52 -8.51 -34.78
N GLN A 468 -9.45 -8.74 -36.10
CA GLN A 468 -10.54 -8.37 -37.02
C GLN A 468 -11.83 -9.14 -36.71
N ILE A 469 -11.74 -10.41 -36.34
CA ILE A 469 -12.89 -11.22 -35.89
C ILE A 469 -13.51 -10.59 -34.64
N LEU A 470 -12.71 -10.27 -33.61
CA LEU A 470 -13.21 -9.67 -32.37
C LEU A 470 -13.92 -8.32 -32.60
N ALA A 471 -13.33 -7.46 -33.43
CA ALA A 471 -13.93 -6.17 -33.78
C ALA A 471 -15.23 -6.36 -34.57
N ARG A 472 -15.24 -7.24 -35.57
CA ARG A 472 -16.44 -7.54 -36.38
C ARG A 472 -17.59 -8.08 -35.54
N ASP A 473 -17.28 -8.97 -34.61
CA ASP A 473 -18.26 -9.67 -33.77
C ASP A 473 -18.71 -8.81 -32.58
N ALA A 474 -18.13 -7.60 -32.43
CA ALA A 474 -18.31 -6.69 -31.30
C ALA A 474 -18.22 -7.47 -29.98
N ALA A 475 -17.13 -8.24 -29.83
CA ALA A 475 -16.97 -9.19 -28.73
C ALA A 475 -17.06 -8.49 -27.36
N ASN A 476 -16.44 -7.32 -27.24
CA ASN A 476 -16.55 -6.42 -26.09
C ASN A 476 -16.52 -4.96 -26.61
N GLY A 477 -16.91 -4.01 -25.76
CA GLY A 477 -16.69 -2.60 -26.00
C GLY A 477 -15.23 -2.26 -25.68
N PHE A 478 -14.34 -2.36 -26.65
CA PHE A 478 -12.94 -1.96 -26.48
C PHE A 478 -12.87 -0.45 -26.24
N LEU A 479 -12.37 -0.02 -25.06
CA LEU A 479 -12.35 1.39 -24.66
C LEU A 479 -11.00 2.02 -24.98
N PHE A 480 -9.97 1.67 -24.21
CA PHE A 480 -8.63 2.23 -24.34
C PHE A 480 -7.58 1.29 -23.76
N GLN A 481 -6.35 1.39 -24.26
CA GLN A 481 -5.18 0.77 -23.66
C GLN A 481 -4.78 1.57 -22.42
N TYR A 482 -4.66 0.88 -21.29
CA TYR A 482 -4.30 1.48 -20.02
C TYR A 482 -2.88 2.06 -20.11
N PRO A 483 -2.66 3.33 -19.74
CA PRO A 483 -1.35 3.95 -19.84
C PRO A 483 -0.45 3.52 -18.68
N LEU A 484 0.84 3.39 -18.95
CA LEU A 484 1.88 3.41 -17.93
C LEU A 484 2.27 4.85 -17.69
N LEU A 485 2.21 5.29 -16.43
CA LEU A 485 2.50 6.67 -16.03
C LEU A 485 3.77 6.71 -15.20
N GLN A 486 4.92 7.03 -15.80
CA GLN A 486 6.19 7.09 -15.09
C GLN A 486 6.50 8.52 -14.65
N VAL A 487 6.85 8.69 -13.38
CA VAL A 487 7.35 9.96 -12.82
C VAL A 487 8.70 9.72 -12.18
N ARG A 488 9.74 10.40 -12.64
CA ARG A 488 11.10 10.29 -12.08
C ARG A 488 11.74 11.64 -11.83
N ASP A 489 12.58 11.72 -10.80
CA ASP A 489 13.54 12.81 -10.63
C ASP A 489 14.46 12.84 -11.86
N ARG A 490 14.72 14.04 -12.37
CA ARG A 490 15.51 14.26 -13.58
C ARG A 490 16.93 13.70 -13.48
N ARG A 491 17.49 13.55 -12.27
CA ARG A 491 18.81 12.96 -12.03
C ARG A 491 18.84 11.45 -12.29
N VAL A 492 17.69 10.78 -12.26
CA VAL A 492 17.60 9.34 -12.54
C VAL A 492 17.61 9.14 -14.05
N GLU A 493 18.68 8.53 -14.56
CA GLU A 493 18.84 8.21 -15.99
C GLU A 493 18.88 6.69 -16.22
N GLY A 494 18.58 6.28 -17.46
CA GLY A 494 18.66 4.88 -17.87
C GLY A 494 17.47 4.01 -17.46
N LEU A 495 16.41 4.60 -16.91
CA LEU A 495 15.17 3.89 -16.59
C LEU A 495 14.35 3.62 -17.86
N PRO A 496 14.01 2.37 -18.20
CA PRO A 496 13.15 2.06 -19.32
C PRO A 496 11.74 2.64 -19.14
N VAL A 497 11.14 3.10 -20.24
CA VAL A 497 9.74 3.55 -20.26
C VAL A 497 8.88 2.40 -20.79
N GLY A 498 8.29 1.64 -19.87
CA GLY A 498 7.46 0.47 -20.20
C GLY A 498 8.24 -0.83 -20.37
N SER A 499 7.50 -1.93 -20.21
CA SER A 499 7.99 -3.30 -20.35
C SER A 499 6.82 -4.19 -20.72
N VAL A 500 6.96 -5.01 -21.77
CA VAL A 500 5.97 -6.03 -22.15
C VAL A 500 5.79 -7.04 -21.01
N SER A 501 6.85 -7.30 -20.26
CA SER A 501 6.82 -8.24 -19.13
C SER A 501 6.31 -7.62 -17.81
N GLY A 502 5.97 -6.32 -17.80
CA GLY A 502 5.51 -5.62 -16.60
C GLY A 502 6.59 -5.41 -15.52
N SER A 503 7.86 -5.60 -15.84
CA SER A 503 9.00 -5.39 -14.93
C SER A 503 9.58 -3.98 -15.01
N THR A 504 10.16 -3.50 -13.89
CA THR A 504 11.00 -2.29 -13.88
C THR A 504 12.46 -2.70 -13.83
N GLU A 505 13.14 -2.78 -14.99
CA GLU A 505 14.55 -3.20 -15.04
C GLU A 505 15.49 -2.08 -14.58
N LEU A 506 16.25 -2.32 -13.50
CA LEU A 506 17.11 -1.31 -12.86
C LEU A 506 18.60 -1.45 -13.17
N GLY A 507 19.01 -2.51 -13.88
CA GLY A 507 20.43 -2.88 -14.06
C GLY A 507 21.29 -1.79 -14.71
N ALA A 508 20.70 -0.95 -15.58
CA ALA A 508 21.38 0.15 -16.27
C ALA A 508 21.08 1.54 -15.67
N VAL A 509 20.26 1.61 -14.62
CA VAL A 509 19.82 2.88 -14.03
C VAL A 509 20.96 3.52 -13.25
N ARG A 510 21.09 4.85 -13.33
CA ARG A 510 22.08 5.63 -12.59
C ARG A 510 21.49 6.94 -12.09
N ILE A 511 22.11 7.51 -11.04
CA ILE A 511 21.78 8.83 -10.52
C ILE A 511 22.93 9.78 -10.88
N VAL A 512 22.69 10.68 -11.83
CA VAL A 512 23.64 11.72 -12.24
C VAL A 512 23.63 12.79 -11.16
N ASP A 513 24.64 12.73 -10.27
CA ASP A 513 25.01 13.65 -9.16
C ASP A 513 25.47 12.90 -7.88
N ALA A 514 25.52 11.56 -7.89
CA ALA A 514 26.09 10.81 -6.78
C ALA A 514 27.64 10.90 -6.79
N PRO A 515 28.31 11.39 -5.73
CA PRO A 515 29.76 11.28 -5.62
C PRO A 515 30.14 9.79 -5.58
N HIS A 516 31.09 9.37 -6.41
CA HIS A 516 31.73 8.07 -6.29
C HIS A 516 32.56 8.07 -4.99
N GLY A 517 32.11 7.34 -3.98
CA GLY A 517 32.87 7.09 -2.76
C GLY A 517 33.38 5.65 -2.78
N ASP A 518 34.68 5.48 -2.93
CA ASP A 518 35.35 4.20 -2.69
C ASP A 518 35.02 3.69 -1.28
N GLY A 519 34.76 2.39 -1.20
CA GLY A 519 34.26 1.74 -0.01
C GLY A 519 35.24 1.73 1.16
N THR A 520 34.68 1.76 2.36
CA THR A 520 34.98 0.81 3.42
C THR A 520 33.70 0.62 4.25
N ALA A 521 33.06 -0.54 4.11
CA ALA A 521 32.08 -1.00 5.08
C ALA A 521 32.86 -1.49 6.30
N GLU A 522 32.88 -0.71 7.37
CA GLU A 522 33.31 -1.18 8.68
C GLU A 522 32.09 -1.69 9.46
N ASP A 523 32.14 -2.99 9.76
CA ASP A 523 31.45 -3.61 10.88
C ASP A 523 31.84 -2.90 12.19
N ALA A 524 30.87 -2.27 12.85
CA ALA A 524 30.96 -1.97 14.28
C ALA A 524 29.55 -1.73 14.84
N GLY A 525 28.99 -2.74 15.50
CA GLY A 525 27.71 -2.60 16.20
C GLY A 525 27.10 -3.86 16.80
N SER A 526 27.81 -5.00 16.85
CA SER A 526 27.38 -6.15 17.64
C SER A 526 27.69 -5.90 19.11
N GLY A 527 26.68 -5.44 19.86
CA GLY A 527 26.75 -5.43 21.32
C GLY A 527 26.05 -4.24 21.96
N LEU A 528 24.72 -4.12 21.79
CA LEU A 528 23.80 -3.46 22.73
C LEU A 528 22.30 -3.56 22.34
N THR A 529 21.95 -4.38 21.34
CA THR A 529 20.58 -4.49 20.82
C THR A 529 19.79 -5.70 21.32
N SER A 530 20.38 -6.60 22.12
CA SER A 530 19.65 -7.73 22.73
C SER A 530 19.01 -7.42 24.09
N ALA A 531 19.03 -6.16 24.55
CA ALA A 531 18.45 -5.76 25.85
C ALA A 531 17.22 -4.84 25.74
N LEU A 532 16.86 -4.34 24.55
CA LEU A 532 15.76 -3.37 24.39
C LEU A 532 14.50 -3.94 23.72
N SER A 533 14.55 -5.16 23.17
CA SER A 533 13.37 -5.84 22.61
C SER A 533 12.46 -6.49 23.67
N SER A 534 12.91 -6.59 24.92
CA SER A 534 12.16 -7.19 26.03
C SER A 534 11.52 -6.19 26.99
N LEU A 535 11.77 -4.88 26.86
CA LEU A 535 11.35 -3.88 27.86
C LEU A 535 10.02 -3.15 27.57
N GLY A 536 9.43 -3.28 26.38
CA GLY A 536 8.14 -2.64 26.07
C GLY A 536 6.92 -3.38 26.64
N LEU A 537 6.87 -4.70 26.49
CA LEU A 537 5.76 -5.54 26.97
C LEU A 537 5.88 -5.86 28.47
N LEU A 538 7.10 -6.09 28.97
CA LEU A 538 7.33 -6.30 30.41
C LEU A 538 7.15 -5.00 31.20
N GLY A 539 7.42 -3.82 30.63
CA GLY A 539 7.19 -2.53 31.30
C GLY A 539 5.70 -2.24 31.52
N ILE A 540 4.86 -2.51 30.52
CA ILE A 540 3.40 -2.34 30.62
C ILE A 540 2.79 -3.41 31.54
N ALA A 541 3.24 -4.67 31.43
CA ALA A 541 2.80 -5.73 32.32
C ALA A 541 3.24 -5.49 33.77
N ALA A 542 4.46 -4.99 34.01
CA ALA A 542 4.97 -4.65 35.33
C ALA A 542 4.28 -3.41 35.91
N ALA A 543 3.96 -2.40 35.10
CA ALA A 543 3.19 -1.25 35.54
C ALA A 543 1.73 -1.63 35.85
N ALA A 544 1.10 -2.48 35.04
CA ALA A 544 -0.23 -3.03 35.29
C ALA A 544 -0.25 -3.96 36.51
N LEU A 545 0.80 -4.76 36.73
CA LEU A 545 0.99 -5.58 37.93
C LEU A 545 1.24 -4.71 39.16
N ALA A 546 2.09 -3.69 39.09
CA ALA A 546 2.34 -2.78 40.22
C ALA A 546 1.10 -1.95 40.58
N ALA A 547 0.37 -1.47 39.58
CA ALA A 547 -0.91 -0.79 39.75
C ALA A 547 -1.98 -1.77 40.27
N GLY A 548 -2.00 -3.02 39.79
CA GLY A 548 -2.87 -4.10 40.27
C GLY A 548 -2.56 -4.54 41.70
N LEU A 549 -1.30 -4.64 42.10
CA LEU A 549 -0.87 -4.97 43.47
C LEU A 549 -1.13 -3.82 44.45
N SER A 550 -0.94 -2.56 44.02
CA SER A 550 -1.29 -1.39 44.84
C SER A 550 -2.80 -1.18 44.97
N ALA A 551 -3.57 -1.47 43.91
CA ALA A 551 -5.03 -1.58 43.93
C ALA A 551 -5.50 -2.72 44.85
N TRP A 552 -4.89 -3.89 44.74
CA TRP A 552 -5.22 -5.07 45.55
C TRP A 552 -5.03 -4.79 47.05
N ARG A 553 -3.95 -4.11 47.44
CA ARG A 553 -3.72 -3.70 48.83
C ARG A 553 -4.70 -2.63 49.35
N ARG A 554 -5.39 -1.87 48.48
CA ARG A 554 -6.24 -0.73 48.87
C ARG A 554 -7.75 -0.92 48.65
N LEU A 555 -8.18 -1.72 47.66
CA LEU A 555 -9.56 -1.77 47.15
C LEU A 555 -10.25 -3.14 47.34
N GLY A 556 -9.50 -4.18 47.73
CA GLY A 556 -10.00 -5.53 47.96
C GLY A 556 -10.05 -6.41 46.70
N ALA A 557 -9.72 -7.69 46.84
CA ALA A 557 -9.63 -8.65 45.73
C ALA A 557 -10.95 -8.82 44.94
N LEU A 558 -12.09 -8.63 45.61
CA LEU A 558 -13.42 -8.82 45.03
C LEU A 558 -13.74 -7.78 43.93
N TRP A 559 -13.41 -6.51 44.16
CA TRP A 559 -13.61 -5.44 43.17
C TRP A 559 -12.73 -5.65 41.93
N LEU A 560 -11.46 -6.03 42.15
CA LEU A 560 -10.52 -6.31 41.06
C LEU A 560 -10.97 -7.51 40.22
N LEU A 561 -11.45 -8.59 40.86
CA LEU A 561 -12.01 -9.76 40.18
C LEU A 561 -13.28 -9.44 39.39
N GLN A 562 -14.18 -8.61 39.94
CA GLN A 562 -15.40 -8.17 39.23
C GLN A 562 -15.06 -7.37 37.97
N ARG A 563 -14.09 -6.44 38.05
CA ARG A 563 -13.64 -5.64 36.91
C ARG A 563 -12.90 -6.47 35.86
N LEU A 564 -12.04 -7.39 36.30
CA LEU A 564 -11.35 -8.31 35.40
C LEU A 564 -12.33 -9.29 34.72
N GLY A 565 -13.34 -9.75 35.44
CA GLY A 565 -14.44 -10.54 34.87
C GLY A 565 -15.24 -9.75 33.82
N ALA A 566 -15.59 -8.49 34.09
CA ALA A 566 -16.26 -7.63 33.12
C ALA A 566 -15.41 -7.40 31.85
N LEU A 567 -14.09 -7.23 32.01
CA LEU A 567 -13.14 -7.11 30.90
C LEU A 567 -13.10 -8.38 30.06
N LEU A 568 -13.01 -9.55 30.69
CA LEU A 568 -13.01 -10.84 29.98
C LEU A 568 -14.32 -11.09 29.22
N VAL A 569 -15.47 -10.77 29.82
CA VAL A 569 -16.78 -10.88 29.15
C VAL A 569 -16.85 -9.94 27.96
N THR A 570 -16.38 -8.70 28.11
CA THR A 570 -16.35 -7.72 27.01
C THR A 570 -15.48 -8.21 25.85
N LEU A 571 -14.29 -8.75 26.13
CA LEU A 571 -13.40 -9.32 25.13
C LEU A 571 -14.00 -10.54 24.44
N PHE A 572 -14.67 -11.42 25.19
CA PHE A 572 -15.35 -12.59 24.62
C PHE A 572 -16.51 -12.19 23.69
N VAL A 573 -17.35 -11.25 24.11
CA VAL A 573 -18.43 -10.73 23.26
C VAL A 573 -17.86 -10.07 22.01
N ALA A 574 -16.81 -9.27 22.16
CA ALA A 574 -16.13 -8.63 21.05
C ALA A 574 -15.50 -9.65 20.08
N SER A 575 -14.87 -10.71 20.58
CA SER A 575 -14.26 -11.73 19.72
C SER A 575 -15.30 -12.50 18.91
N VAL A 576 -16.43 -12.87 19.52
CA VAL A 576 -17.57 -13.47 18.79
C VAL A 576 -18.10 -12.51 17.73
N LEU A 577 -18.31 -11.24 18.08
CA LEU A 577 -18.83 -10.24 17.16
C LEU A 577 -17.90 -10.02 15.97
N VAL A 578 -16.61 -9.82 16.22
CA VAL A 578 -15.57 -9.66 15.18
C VAL A 578 -15.56 -10.88 14.26
N PHE A 579 -15.59 -12.08 14.82
CA PHE A 579 -15.60 -13.31 14.04
C PHE A 579 -16.84 -13.44 13.14
N VAL A 580 -18.03 -13.16 13.67
CA VAL A 580 -19.29 -13.21 12.89
C VAL A 580 -19.29 -12.16 11.78
N LEU A 581 -18.90 -10.92 12.08
CA LEU A 581 -18.86 -9.83 11.09
C LEU A 581 -17.93 -10.17 9.92
N VAL A 582 -16.77 -10.76 10.20
CA VAL A 582 -15.80 -11.16 9.16
C VAL A 582 -16.33 -12.33 8.32
N GLN A 583 -17.12 -13.25 8.89
CA GLN A 583 -17.71 -14.35 8.12
C GLN A 583 -18.87 -13.94 7.21
N VAL A 584 -19.63 -12.92 7.60
CA VAL A 584 -20.75 -12.42 6.79
C VAL A 584 -20.24 -11.57 5.61
N ALA A 585 -18.96 -11.17 5.61
CA ALA A 585 -18.38 -10.38 4.53
C ALA A 585 -18.45 -11.14 3.19
N PRO A 586 -19.09 -10.59 2.14
CA PRO A 586 -19.35 -11.30 0.88
C PRO A 586 -18.08 -11.50 0.05
N GLY A 587 -17.92 -12.66 -0.59
CA GLY A 587 -16.80 -12.99 -1.50
C GLY A 587 -15.81 -14.00 -0.90
N ASP A 588 -15.27 -14.87 -1.74
CA ASP A 588 -14.35 -15.94 -1.33
C ASP A 588 -12.88 -15.47 -1.36
N PRO A 589 -12.15 -15.52 -0.23
CA PRO A 589 -10.75 -15.10 -0.18
C PRO A 589 -9.83 -15.94 -1.07
N ALA A 590 -10.10 -17.24 -1.28
CA ALA A 590 -9.26 -18.07 -2.16
C ALA A 590 -9.33 -17.61 -3.62
N LEU A 591 -10.54 -17.31 -4.11
CA LEU A 591 -10.74 -16.71 -5.44
C LEU A 591 -10.10 -15.33 -5.56
N SER A 592 -10.22 -14.49 -4.51
CA SER A 592 -9.62 -13.16 -4.52
C SER A 592 -8.08 -13.20 -4.59
N ILE A 593 -7.45 -14.20 -3.98
CA ILE A 593 -5.99 -14.40 -4.03
C ILE A 593 -5.55 -14.90 -5.41
N MET A 594 -6.32 -15.80 -6.01
CA MET A 594 -5.96 -16.47 -7.25
C MET A 594 -6.25 -15.63 -8.51
N GLY A 595 -7.23 -14.72 -8.46
CA GLY A 595 -7.53 -13.76 -9.54
C GLY A 595 -8.40 -14.30 -10.68
N VAL A 596 -8.65 -13.46 -11.67
CA VAL A 596 -9.59 -13.68 -12.80
C VAL A 596 -9.13 -14.73 -13.82
N ASN A 597 -7.91 -15.25 -13.73
CA ASN A 597 -7.37 -16.19 -14.73
C ASN A 597 -6.97 -17.55 -14.13
N ALA A 598 -7.28 -17.80 -12.85
CA ALA A 598 -6.85 -19.00 -12.14
C ALA A 598 -7.63 -20.28 -12.50
N ASP A 599 -6.92 -21.41 -12.45
CA ASP A 599 -7.50 -22.75 -12.57
C ASP A 599 -8.44 -23.04 -11.39
N PRO A 600 -9.71 -23.44 -11.62
CA PRO A 600 -10.66 -23.83 -10.57
C PRO A 600 -10.10 -24.89 -9.61
N ALA A 601 -9.30 -25.84 -10.11
CA ALA A 601 -8.71 -26.88 -9.27
C ALA A 601 -7.70 -26.30 -8.26
N ALA A 602 -6.96 -25.27 -8.65
CA ALA A 602 -6.02 -24.57 -7.78
C ALA A 602 -6.76 -23.76 -6.69
N VAL A 603 -7.88 -23.13 -7.04
CA VAL A 603 -8.73 -22.41 -6.09
C VAL A 603 -9.29 -23.35 -5.00
N ASP A 604 -9.84 -24.51 -5.38
CA ASP A 604 -10.40 -25.46 -4.41
C ASP A 604 -9.33 -26.15 -3.55
N ALA A 605 -8.12 -26.32 -4.08
CA ALA A 605 -6.97 -26.74 -3.28
C ALA A 605 -6.62 -25.68 -2.23
N LEU A 606 -6.58 -24.40 -2.61
CA LEU A 606 -6.31 -23.30 -1.69
C LEU A 606 -7.40 -23.16 -0.62
N ARG A 607 -8.69 -23.31 -0.96
CA ARG A 607 -9.79 -23.27 0.03
C ARG A 607 -9.61 -24.30 1.16
N ARG A 608 -9.22 -25.52 0.80
CA ARG A 608 -8.94 -26.59 1.77
C ARG A 608 -7.70 -26.29 2.61
N GLN A 609 -6.65 -25.75 2.00
CA GLN A 609 -5.44 -25.32 2.73
C GLN A 609 -5.74 -24.21 3.74
N LEU A 610 -6.64 -23.28 3.41
CA LEU A 610 -7.07 -22.19 4.28
C LEU A 610 -8.10 -22.62 5.34
N GLY A 611 -8.56 -23.88 5.33
CA GLY A 611 -9.58 -24.40 6.24
C GLY A 611 -10.96 -23.75 6.06
N LEU A 612 -11.25 -23.20 4.88
CA LEU A 612 -12.50 -22.49 4.61
C LEU A 612 -13.71 -23.42 4.49
N ASP A 613 -13.47 -24.73 4.35
CA ASP A 613 -14.43 -25.83 4.31
C ASP A 613 -14.89 -26.31 5.69
N GLN A 614 -14.20 -25.91 6.77
CA GLN A 614 -14.54 -26.29 8.13
C GLN A 614 -15.75 -25.51 8.68
N SER A 615 -16.44 -26.09 9.67
CA SER A 615 -17.57 -25.42 10.33
C SER A 615 -17.14 -24.14 11.04
N ALA A 616 -18.02 -23.14 11.08
CA ALA A 616 -17.74 -21.85 11.72
C ALA A 616 -17.33 -22.00 13.20
N VAL A 617 -17.91 -22.95 13.91
CA VAL A 617 -17.59 -23.21 15.32
C VAL A 617 -16.18 -23.78 15.47
N ALA A 618 -15.77 -24.70 14.60
CA ALA A 618 -14.42 -25.25 14.61
C ALA A 618 -13.37 -24.17 14.35
N ARG A 619 -13.61 -23.31 13.35
CA ARG A 619 -12.72 -22.18 13.03
C ARG A 619 -12.61 -21.17 14.17
N TYR A 620 -13.73 -20.85 14.84
CA TYR A 620 -13.70 -19.97 16.01
C TYR A 620 -12.88 -20.57 17.16
N GLY A 621 -13.11 -21.86 17.44
CA GLY A 621 -12.39 -22.59 18.48
C GLY A 621 -10.89 -22.66 18.21
N GLN A 622 -10.50 -22.89 16.96
CA GLN A 622 -9.09 -22.88 16.54
C GLN A 622 -8.46 -21.49 16.66
N TRP A 623 -9.17 -20.43 16.22
CA TRP A 623 -8.66 -19.07 16.29
C TRP A 623 -8.45 -18.58 17.72
N ILE A 624 -9.46 -18.73 18.60
CA ILE A 624 -9.32 -18.35 20.01
C ILE A 624 -8.37 -19.29 20.75
N GLY A 625 -8.42 -20.59 20.45
CA GLY A 625 -7.49 -21.57 21.00
C GLY A 625 -6.04 -21.22 20.68
N GLY A 626 -5.74 -20.86 19.44
CA GLY A 626 -4.42 -20.38 19.01
C GLY A 626 -4.00 -19.12 19.77
N LEU A 627 -4.87 -18.10 19.82
CA LEU A 627 -4.60 -16.84 20.52
C LEU A 627 -4.24 -17.04 22.00
N LEU A 628 -4.93 -17.95 22.69
CA LEU A 628 -4.63 -18.28 24.10
C LEU A 628 -3.27 -18.96 24.29
N HIS A 629 -2.75 -19.61 23.24
CA HIS A 629 -1.41 -20.23 23.23
C HIS A 629 -0.33 -19.32 22.61
N GLY A 630 -0.66 -18.09 22.23
CA GLY A 630 0.25 -17.15 21.58
C GLY A 630 0.42 -17.34 20.08
N ASP A 631 -0.42 -18.18 19.44
CA ASP A 631 -0.46 -18.36 18.00
C ASP A 631 -1.62 -17.56 17.39
N ALA A 632 -1.30 -16.40 16.82
CA ALA A 632 -2.27 -15.57 16.10
C ALA A 632 -2.60 -16.10 14.68
N GLY A 633 -2.01 -17.23 14.29
CA GLY A 633 -2.10 -17.81 12.95
C GLY A 633 -1.22 -17.09 11.93
N GLN A 634 -1.39 -17.48 10.66
CA GLN A 634 -0.60 -17.01 9.52
C GLN A 634 -1.45 -16.11 8.63
N SER A 635 -0.89 -14.97 8.22
CA SER A 635 -1.52 -14.09 7.24
C SER A 635 -1.63 -14.81 5.89
N TYR A 636 -2.80 -14.73 5.24
CA TYR A 636 -3.01 -15.35 3.92
C TYR A 636 -2.31 -14.58 2.80
N ILE A 637 -2.09 -13.28 2.99
CA ILE A 637 -1.52 -12.41 1.96
C ILE A 637 -0.02 -12.28 2.15
N TYR A 638 0.44 -11.98 3.37
CA TYR A 638 1.85 -11.79 3.67
C TYR A 638 2.59 -13.11 3.91
N GLN A 639 1.88 -14.22 4.13
CA GLN A 639 2.46 -15.56 4.35
C GLN A 639 3.48 -15.58 5.51
N VAL A 640 3.21 -14.78 6.54
CA VAL A 640 4.02 -14.68 7.76
C VAL A 640 3.10 -14.68 9.00
N PRO A 641 3.63 -15.02 10.20
CA PRO A 641 2.82 -15.04 11.41
C PRO A 641 2.16 -13.67 11.65
N VAL A 642 0.86 -13.68 11.97
CA VAL A 642 0.13 -12.43 12.27
C VAL A 642 0.74 -11.72 13.48
N ALA A 643 1.27 -12.48 14.45
CA ALA A 643 1.93 -11.93 15.63
C ALA A 643 3.16 -11.08 15.28
N THR A 644 3.96 -11.47 14.27
CA THR A 644 5.14 -10.69 13.87
C THR A 644 4.72 -9.41 13.16
N LEU A 645 3.73 -9.48 12.27
CA LEU A 645 3.15 -8.28 11.64
C LEU A 645 2.62 -7.29 12.68
N ILE A 646 1.90 -7.76 13.69
CA ILE A 646 1.39 -6.92 14.76
C ILE A 646 2.55 -6.31 15.57
N ALA A 647 3.56 -7.10 15.94
CA ALA A 647 4.68 -6.65 16.74
C ALA A 647 5.44 -5.51 16.05
N ASP A 648 5.73 -5.66 14.75
CA ASP A 648 6.45 -4.64 13.97
C ASP A 648 5.66 -3.32 13.89
N ARG A 649 4.33 -3.41 13.76
CA ARG A 649 3.46 -2.24 13.62
C ARG A 649 3.16 -1.53 14.93
N ILE A 650 3.12 -2.26 16.05
CA ILE A 650 3.00 -1.67 17.40
C ILE A 650 4.17 -0.73 17.69
N GLN A 651 5.38 -1.03 17.19
CA GLN A 651 6.56 -0.18 17.35
C GLN A 651 6.43 1.20 16.71
N VAL A 652 5.42 1.41 15.86
CA VAL A 652 5.13 2.71 15.23
C VAL A 652 3.89 3.33 15.86
N SER A 653 2.76 2.61 15.91
CA SER A 653 1.48 3.16 16.37
C SER A 653 1.48 3.52 17.85
N LEU A 654 2.09 2.70 18.71
CA LEU A 654 2.10 2.96 20.15
C LEU A 654 2.95 4.20 20.49
N PRO A 655 4.21 4.32 20.03
CA PRO A 655 4.99 5.55 20.21
C PRO A 655 4.32 6.77 19.60
N LEU A 656 3.69 6.64 18.42
CA LEU A 656 2.94 7.73 17.80
C LEU A 656 1.79 8.22 18.70
N ALA A 657 0.97 7.30 19.22
CA ALA A 657 -0.14 7.63 20.12
C ALA A 657 0.37 8.25 21.43
N VAL A 658 1.46 7.74 22.00
CA VAL A 658 2.08 8.29 23.21
C VAL A 658 2.64 9.69 22.97
N LEU A 659 3.35 9.92 21.87
CA LEU A 659 3.86 11.24 21.49
C LEU A 659 2.72 12.23 21.28
N ALA A 660 1.63 11.80 20.62
CA ALA A 660 0.45 12.62 20.41
C ALA A 660 -0.23 12.99 21.74
N LEU A 661 -0.36 12.03 22.66
CA LEU A 661 -0.97 12.26 23.98
C LEU A 661 -0.11 13.15 24.89
N LEU A 662 1.22 12.94 24.88
CA LEU A 662 2.15 13.79 25.62
C LEU A 662 2.17 15.20 25.07
N GLY A 663 2.21 15.34 23.73
CA GLY A 663 2.13 16.62 23.04
C GLY A 663 0.81 17.34 23.31
N SER A 664 -0.32 16.63 23.24
CA SER A 664 -1.63 17.23 23.50
C SER A 664 -1.74 17.73 24.94
N THR A 665 -1.29 16.94 25.90
CA THR A 665 -1.29 17.29 27.33
C THR A 665 -0.35 18.46 27.63
N ALA A 666 0.87 18.44 27.07
CA ALA A 666 1.88 19.48 27.25
C ALA A 666 1.42 20.84 26.70
N LEU A 667 0.62 20.85 25.63
CA LEU A 667 0.03 22.06 25.06
C LEU A 667 -1.26 22.48 25.77
N ALA A 668 -2.09 21.51 26.17
CA ALA A 668 -3.39 21.77 26.77
C ALA A 668 -3.30 22.32 28.20
N LEU A 669 -2.39 21.79 29.02
CA LEU A 669 -2.26 22.23 30.42
C LEU A 669 -1.93 23.73 30.53
N PRO A 670 -0.90 24.27 29.84
CA PRO A 670 -0.62 25.71 29.86
C PRO A 670 -1.76 26.53 29.26
N ALA A 671 -2.34 26.09 28.14
CA ALA A 671 -3.41 26.83 27.47
C ALA A 671 -4.69 26.91 28.32
N GLY A 672 -5.10 25.80 28.94
CA GLY A 672 -6.28 25.75 29.81
C GLY A 672 -6.08 26.55 31.10
N ILE A 673 -4.92 26.43 31.75
CA ILE A 673 -4.57 27.21 32.94
C ILE A 673 -4.52 28.72 32.61
N ALA A 674 -3.88 29.10 31.50
CA ALA A 674 -3.81 30.49 31.07
C ALA A 674 -5.20 31.06 30.72
N GLY A 675 -6.04 30.28 30.03
CA GLY A 675 -7.42 30.66 29.72
C GLY A 675 -8.27 30.89 30.98
N ALA A 676 -8.13 30.03 31.98
CA ALA A 676 -8.82 30.19 33.27
C ALA A 676 -8.28 31.37 34.08
N TYR A 677 -6.96 31.56 34.12
CA TYR A 677 -6.31 32.66 34.85
C TYR A 677 -6.62 34.04 34.25
N TYR A 678 -6.65 34.15 32.92
CA TYR A 678 -6.96 35.39 32.20
C TYR A 678 -8.44 35.54 31.84
N ARG A 679 -9.34 34.78 32.48
CA ARG A 679 -10.78 34.76 32.18
C ARG A 679 -11.35 36.17 31.94
N GLY A 680 -11.99 36.36 30.80
CA GLY A 680 -12.64 37.62 30.40
C GLY A 680 -11.69 38.68 29.82
N ARG A 681 -10.38 38.45 29.79
CA ARG A 681 -9.38 39.34 29.17
C ARG A 681 -9.06 38.92 27.72
N TRP A 682 -8.29 39.74 27.02
CA TRP A 682 -7.90 39.45 25.64
C TRP A 682 -7.13 38.13 25.45
N PRO A 683 -6.22 37.68 26.37
CA PRO A 683 -5.51 36.41 26.18
C PRO A 683 -6.48 35.22 26.20
N ASP A 684 -7.51 35.28 27.05
CA ASP A 684 -8.57 34.27 27.11
C ASP A 684 -9.37 34.24 25.80
N ARG A 685 -9.72 35.40 25.22
CA ARG A 685 -10.42 35.45 23.92
C ARG A 685 -9.59 34.87 22.78
N VAL A 686 -8.29 35.17 22.75
CA VAL A 686 -7.37 34.62 21.73
C VAL A 686 -7.22 33.11 21.90
N LEU A 687 -6.99 32.63 23.12
CA LEU A 687 -6.91 31.20 23.42
C LEU A 687 -8.21 30.48 23.04
N ALA A 688 -9.36 31.03 23.39
CA ALA A 688 -10.67 30.47 23.04
C ALA A 688 -10.87 30.38 21.52
N ALA A 689 -10.46 31.40 20.76
CA ALA A 689 -10.51 31.38 19.30
C ALA A 689 -9.57 30.30 18.72
N LEU A 690 -8.33 30.21 19.22
CA LEU A 690 -7.37 29.19 18.80
C LEU A 690 -7.86 27.77 19.11
N THR A 691 -8.42 27.53 20.30
CA THR A 691 -8.99 26.22 20.65
C THR A 691 -10.19 25.90 19.77
N GLN A 692 -11.05 26.88 19.46
CA GLN A 692 -12.20 26.66 18.57
C GLN A 692 -11.76 26.30 17.15
N CYS A 693 -10.73 26.97 16.62
CA CYS A 693 -10.14 26.63 15.32
C CYS A 693 -9.52 25.22 15.35
N GLY A 694 -8.79 24.86 16.40
CA GLY A 694 -8.20 23.53 16.55
C GLY A 694 -9.24 22.41 16.58
N ILE A 695 -10.39 22.64 17.23
CA ILE A 695 -11.51 21.68 17.28
C ILE A 695 -12.20 21.54 15.91
N ALA A 696 -12.29 22.63 15.13
CA ALA A 696 -12.98 22.65 13.85
C ALA A 696 -12.18 21.96 12.71
N ILE A 697 -10.88 21.78 12.89
CA ILE A 697 -9.99 21.26 11.86
C ILE A 697 -9.91 19.72 11.94
N PRO A 698 -10.24 18.98 10.86
CA PRO A 698 -10.02 17.54 10.81
C PRO A 698 -8.53 17.17 10.89
N ASN A 699 -8.20 16.13 11.66
CA ASN A 699 -6.81 15.68 11.86
C ASN A 699 -6.06 15.43 10.54
N PHE A 700 -6.70 14.74 9.58
CA PHE A 700 -6.09 14.41 8.30
C PHE A 700 -5.76 15.65 7.48
N TRP A 701 -6.64 16.65 7.48
CA TRP A 701 -6.45 17.89 6.75
C TRP A 701 -5.31 18.70 7.36
N LEU A 702 -5.25 18.76 8.70
CA LEU A 702 -4.10 19.34 9.39
C LEU A 702 -2.80 18.60 9.05
N GLY A 703 -2.83 17.26 9.01
CA GLY A 703 -1.70 16.45 8.60
C GLY A 703 -1.20 16.79 7.20
N MET A 704 -2.11 16.90 6.23
CA MET A 704 -1.77 17.30 4.85
C MET A 704 -1.18 18.72 4.79
N LEU A 705 -1.72 19.68 5.56
CA LEU A 705 -1.16 21.03 5.63
C LEU A 705 0.24 21.06 6.27
N LEU A 706 0.43 20.29 7.34
CA LEU A 706 1.72 20.15 8.00
C LEU A 706 2.75 19.53 7.04
N ALA A 707 2.39 18.49 6.30
CA ALA A 707 3.24 17.93 5.25
C ALA A 707 3.53 18.95 4.15
N LEU A 708 2.54 19.69 3.67
CA LEU A 708 2.72 20.72 2.64
C LEU A 708 3.70 21.81 3.08
N VAL A 709 3.56 22.32 4.31
CA VAL A 709 4.40 23.40 4.82
C VAL A 709 5.79 22.89 5.20
N PHE A 710 5.87 21.85 6.03
CA PHE A 710 7.14 21.43 6.65
C PHE A 710 7.92 20.42 5.82
N ALA A 711 7.26 19.53 5.09
CA ALA A 711 7.93 18.53 4.28
C ALA A 711 8.15 18.99 2.82
N ILE A 712 7.14 19.59 2.20
CA ILE A 712 7.24 20.00 0.78
C ILE A 712 7.83 21.41 0.65
N GLY A 713 7.27 22.38 1.38
CA GLY A 713 7.67 23.79 1.29
C GLY A 713 9.03 24.07 1.94
N LEU A 714 9.16 23.75 3.22
CA LEU A 714 10.37 24.03 4.02
C LEU A 714 11.41 22.91 3.95
N ARG A 715 11.00 21.66 3.66
CA ARG A 715 11.84 20.45 3.67
C ARG A 715 12.60 20.23 4.98
N TRP A 716 11.98 20.56 6.10
CA TRP A 716 12.56 20.38 7.42
C TRP A 716 12.39 18.96 7.94
N LEU A 717 11.32 18.29 7.54
CA LEU A 717 10.91 16.97 8.02
C LEU A 717 10.48 16.10 6.83
N PRO A 718 10.57 14.76 6.93
CA PRO A 718 10.11 13.87 5.86
C PRO A 718 8.59 14.00 5.64
N ALA A 719 8.11 13.72 4.42
CA ALA A 719 6.68 13.75 4.13
C ALA A 719 5.94 12.55 4.72
N GLY A 720 6.67 11.48 5.04
CA GLY A 720 6.11 10.28 5.64
C GLY A 720 7.11 9.13 5.73
N GLY A 721 6.59 7.95 6.03
CA GLY A 721 7.37 6.73 6.22
C GLY A 721 8.04 6.66 7.59
N PHE A 722 8.63 5.50 7.89
CA PHE A 722 9.34 5.26 9.13
C PHE A 722 10.67 4.57 8.85
N ALA A 723 11.78 5.23 9.20
CA ALA A 723 13.12 4.69 8.96
C ALA A 723 13.43 3.45 9.81
N GLY A 724 12.69 3.23 10.91
CA GLY A 724 12.97 2.19 11.90
C GLY A 724 13.84 2.69 13.05
N TRP A 725 13.81 1.97 14.17
CA TRP A 725 14.51 2.34 15.40
C TRP A 725 16.01 2.05 15.32
N GLU A 726 16.39 1.06 14.52
CA GLU A 726 17.75 0.61 14.24
C GLU A 726 18.60 1.64 13.49
N HIS A 727 17.96 2.57 12.78
CA HIS A 727 18.62 3.69 12.09
C HIS A 727 18.83 4.93 13.00
N GLY A 728 18.61 4.77 14.31
CA GLY A 728 18.86 5.80 15.33
C GLY A 728 17.59 6.48 15.84
N PHE A 729 17.57 6.74 17.15
CA PHE A 729 16.42 7.33 17.85
C PHE A 729 15.98 8.69 17.28
N GLY A 730 16.94 9.54 16.87
CA GLY A 730 16.64 10.84 16.26
C GLY A 730 15.91 10.72 14.92
N THR A 731 16.32 9.78 14.08
CA THR A 731 15.71 9.52 12.77
C THR A 731 14.28 8.96 12.93
N ALA A 732 14.10 8.04 13.86
CA ALA A 732 12.79 7.51 14.20
C ALA A 732 11.85 8.60 14.74
N LEU A 733 12.34 9.45 15.66
CA LEU A 733 11.53 10.52 16.24
C LEU A 733 11.16 11.57 15.18
N THR A 734 12.10 12.00 14.34
CA THR A 734 11.83 12.97 13.26
C THR A 734 10.78 12.46 12.27
N SER A 735 10.76 11.16 11.98
CA SER A 735 9.73 10.51 11.16
C SER A 735 8.32 10.57 11.80
N LEU A 736 8.24 10.61 13.14
CA LEU A 736 6.97 10.62 13.88
C LEU A 736 6.49 12.02 14.29
N LEU A 737 7.33 13.07 14.17
CA LEU A 737 7.00 14.41 14.66
C LEU A 737 5.78 15.05 13.97
N LEU A 738 5.76 15.11 12.62
CA LEU A 738 4.62 15.68 11.89
C LEU A 738 3.32 14.89 12.12
N PRO A 739 3.31 13.55 12.03
CA PRO A 739 2.16 12.74 12.38
C PRO A 739 1.67 12.96 13.82
N ALA A 740 2.58 13.00 14.79
CA ALA A 740 2.24 13.20 16.20
C ALA A 740 1.64 14.59 16.44
N LEU A 741 2.17 15.64 15.80
CA LEU A 741 1.62 16.99 15.87
C LEU A 741 0.22 17.08 15.25
N ALA A 742 0.00 16.42 14.12
CA ALA A 742 -1.31 16.36 13.45
C ALA A 742 -2.39 15.73 14.35
N LEU A 743 -2.01 14.72 15.15
CA LEU A 743 -2.89 14.12 16.15
C LEU A 743 -3.00 14.97 17.44
N ALA A 744 -1.90 15.57 17.88
CA ALA A 744 -1.84 16.26 19.17
C ALA A 744 -2.61 17.58 19.19
N LEU A 745 -2.54 18.39 18.12
CA LEU A 745 -3.05 19.77 18.14
C LEU A 745 -4.58 19.87 18.32
N PRO A 746 -5.42 19.12 17.59
CA PRO A 746 -6.87 19.13 17.81
C PRO A 746 -7.24 18.58 19.19
N GLN A 747 -6.54 17.55 19.66
CA GLN A 747 -6.76 16.98 20.99
C GLN A 747 -6.35 17.94 22.11
N ALA A 748 -5.27 18.69 21.91
CA ALA A 748 -4.85 19.74 22.83
C ALA A 748 -5.92 20.83 22.96
N ALA A 749 -6.55 21.21 21.85
CA ALA A 749 -7.61 22.21 21.84
C ALA A 749 -8.84 21.77 22.63
N ILE A 750 -9.28 20.51 22.43
CA ILE A 750 -10.37 19.90 23.21
C ILE A 750 -10.01 19.88 24.70
N LEU A 751 -8.83 19.37 25.04
CA LEU A 751 -8.41 19.21 26.43
C LEU A 751 -8.22 20.56 27.13
N ALA A 752 -7.66 21.56 26.45
CA ALA A 752 -7.51 22.92 26.96
C ALA A 752 -8.86 23.58 27.24
N SER A 753 -9.83 23.40 26.33
CA SER A 753 -11.18 23.94 26.48
C SER A 753 -11.90 23.36 27.70
N VAL A 754 -11.82 22.04 27.89
CA VAL A 754 -12.45 21.41 29.06
C VAL A 754 -11.71 21.75 30.35
N LEU A 755 -10.38 21.68 30.36
CA LEU A 755 -9.58 22.09 31.52
C LEU A 755 -9.90 23.52 31.94
N ARG A 756 -10.01 24.44 30.98
CA ARG A 756 -10.39 25.83 31.25
C ARG A 756 -11.77 25.91 31.91
N THR A 757 -12.75 25.18 31.40
CA THR A 757 -14.12 25.18 31.93
C THR A 757 -14.16 24.61 33.35
N ALA A 758 -13.53 23.46 33.57
CA ALA A 758 -13.39 22.81 34.87
C ALA A 758 -12.70 23.71 35.90
N LEU A 759 -11.60 24.37 35.51
CA LEU A 759 -10.87 25.31 36.37
C LEU A 759 -11.72 26.53 36.71
N ILE A 760 -12.52 27.03 35.77
CA ILE A 760 -13.41 28.16 36.01
C ILE A 760 -14.52 27.78 37.00
N GLU A 761 -15.13 26.61 36.85
CA GLU A 761 -16.18 26.13 37.74
C GLU A 761 -15.65 25.85 39.15
N THR A 762 -14.56 25.08 39.26
CA THR A 762 -13.91 24.82 40.54
C THR A 762 -13.43 26.10 41.22
N SER A 763 -12.95 27.11 40.44
CA SER A 763 -12.53 28.41 40.97
C SER A 763 -13.62 29.19 41.70
N ALA A 764 -14.89 28.89 41.42
CA ALA A 764 -16.04 29.54 42.03
C ALA A 764 -16.41 28.98 43.42
N GLU A 765 -15.83 27.85 43.83
CA GLU A 765 -16.16 27.16 45.06
C GLU A 765 -15.64 27.84 46.35
N ASP A 766 -16.34 27.65 47.45
CA ASP A 766 -16.10 28.34 48.72
C ASP A 766 -14.74 28.00 49.37
N TYR A 767 -14.20 26.80 49.12
CA TYR A 767 -12.88 26.42 49.64
C TYR A 767 -11.75 27.25 49.00
N LEU A 768 -11.91 27.70 47.75
CA LEU A 768 -10.93 28.57 47.09
C LEU A 768 -11.02 30.02 47.55
N ARG A 769 -12.23 30.51 47.85
CA ARG A 769 -12.41 31.80 48.52
C ARG A 769 -11.69 31.81 49.87
N THR A 770 -11.81 30.72 50.63
CA THR A 770 -11.14 30.53 51.91
C THR A 770 -9.62 30.45 51.76
N ALA A 771 -9.11 29.71 50.76
CA ALA A 771 -7.69 29.63 50.46
C ALA A 771 -7.08 31.01 50.14
N ARG A 772 -7.80 31.82 49.36
CA ARG A 772 -7.41 33.20 49.07
C ARG A 772 -7.48 34.12 50.29
N ALA A 773 -8.50 33.98 51.12
CA ALA A 773 -8.62 34.76 52.37
C ALA A 773 -7.47 34.46 53.35
N LYS A 774 -6.90 33.26 53.29
CA LYS A 774 -5.68 32.86 54.02
C LYS A 774 -4.37 33.39 53.40
N GLY A 775 -4.43 34.22 52.36
CA GLY A 775 -3.27 34.90 51.79
C GLY A 775 -2.65 34.25 50.54
N LEU A 776 -3.25 33.18 49.99
CA LEU A 776 -2.77 32.61 48.72
C LEU A 776 -3.12 33.53 47.54
N GLY A 777 -2.13 33.82 46.69
CA GLY A 777 -2.34 34.55 45.44
C GLY A 777 -3.24 33.80 44.45
N ALA A 778 -3.88 34.51 43.51
CA ALA A 778 -4.85 33.93 42.58
C ALA A 778 -4.29 32.75 41.76
N PHE A 779 -3.06 32.87 41.26
CA PHE A 779 -2.40 31.79 40.53
C PHE A 779 -2.03 30.60 41.44
N ALA A 780 -1.55 30.88 42.66
CA ALA A 780 -1.20 29.85 43.63
C ALA A 780 -2.46 29.07 44.10
N ALA A 781 -3.58 29.75 44.29
CA ALA A 781 -4.87 29.13 44.61
C ALA A 781 -5.35 28.24 43.45
N LEU A 782 -5.27 28.74 42.21
CA LEU A 782 -5.64 27.99 41.00
C LEU A 782 -4.81 26.70 40.87
N CYS A 783 -3.48 26.80 40.85
CA CYS A 783 -2.61 25.65 40.60
C CYS A 783 -2.57 24.65 41.76
N ARG A 784 -2.64 25.11 43.01
CA ARG A 784 -2.47 24.24 44.19
C ARG A 784 -3.78 23.60 44.66
N HIS A 785 -4.93 24.23 44.42
CA HIS A 785 -6.21 23.79 44.98
C HIS A 785 -7.30 23.57 43.93
N SER A 786 -7.32 24.32 42.81
CA SER A 786 -8.31 24.13 41.74
C SER A 786 -7.90 23.00 40.78
N LEU A 787 -6.63 23.01 40.33
CA LEU A 787 -6.12 22.06 39.35
C LEU A 787 -6.18 20.58 39.81
N PRO A 788 -5.81 20.22 41.06
CA PRO A 788 -5.97 18.83 41.52
C PRO A 788 -7.41 18.34 41.51
N ASN A 789 -8.38 19.23 41.76
CA ASN A 789 -9.80 18.88 41.76
C ASN A 789 -10.37 18.80 40.33
N ALA A 790 -9.93 19.69 39.44
CA ALA A 790 -10.24 19.64 38.01
C ALA A 790 -9.57 18.43 37.30
N ALA A 791 -8.52 17.85 37.88
CA ALA A 791 -7.78 16.74 37.28
C ALA A 791 -8.62 15.48 37.04
N ILE A 792 -9.73 15.31 37.77
CA ILE A 792 -10.64 14.16 37.60
C ILE A 792 -11.33 14.23 36.22
N GLU A 793 -11.87 15.39 35.85
CA GLU A 793 -12.49 15.60 34.53
C GLU A 793 -11.45 15.51 33.41
N VAL A 794 -10.26 16.06 33.64
CA VAL A 794 -9.13 15.98 32.70
C VAL A 794 -8.70 14.54 32.46
N LEU A 795 -8.58 13.74 33.52
CA LEU A 795 -8.21 12.33 33.44
C LEU A 795 -9.27 11.51 32.69
N THR A 796 -10.54 11.87 32.87
CA THR A 796 -11.65 11.27 32.13
C THR A 796 -11.52 11.49 30.63
N ILE A 797 -11.25 12.73 30.26
CA ILE A 797 -11.09 13.09 28.86
C ILE A 797 -9.83 12.49 28.27
N LEU A 798 -8.72 12.45 29.01
CA LEU A 798 -7.49 11.77 28.55
C LEU A 798 -7.74 10.29 28.23
N GLY A 799 -8.53 9.60 29.07
CA GLY A 799 -8.91 8.22 28.81
C GLY A 799 -9.71 8.03 27.52
N LEU A 800 -10.72 8.88 27.31
CA LEU A 800 -11.52 8.89 26.08
C LEU A 800 -10.68 9.31 24.85
N GLN A 801 -9.81 10.30 25.00
CA GLN A 801 -8.95 10.81 23.94
C GLN A 801 -7.98 9.75 23.43
N PHE A 802 -7.48 8.86 24.28
CA PHE A 802 -6.63 7.76 23.82
C PHE A 802 -7.37 6.87 22.80
N SER A 803 -8.64 6.54 23.05
CA SER A 803 -9.46 5.77 22.10
C SER A 803 -9.67 6.53 20.79
N PHE A 804 -9.90 7.85 20.85
CA PHE A 804 -10.00 8.69 19.66
C PHE A 804 -8.67 8.84 18.92
N LEU A 805 -7.55 8.90 19.63
CA LEU A 805 -6.20 8.93 19.05
C LEU A 805 -5.92 7.65 18.29
N LEU A 806 -6.32 6.48 18.81
CA LEU A 806 -6.15 5.21 18.12
C LEU A 806 -6.95 5.16 16.81
N ALA A 807 -8.20 5.65 16.81
CA ALA A 807 -9.02 5.76 15.60
C ALA A 807 -8.46 6.79 14.61
N GLY A 808 -8.04 7.96 15.11
CA GLY A 808 -7.45 9.03 14.29
C GLY A 808 -6.07 8.65 13.72
N ALA A 809 -5.31 7.84 14.44
CA ALA A 809 -4.01 7.33 14.00
C ALA A 809 -4.14 6.49 12.74
N VAL A 810 -5.24 5.75 12.54
CA VAL A 810 -5.50 5.00 11.30
C VAL A 810 -5.40 5.90 10.07
N VAL A 811 -6.05 7.05 10.12
CA VAL A 811 -6.07 8.00 8.99
C VAL A 811 -4.72 8.70 8.85
N ILE A 812 -4.11 9.11 9.97
CA ILE A 812 -2.81 9.79 9.97
C ILE A 812 -1.68 8.87 9.50
N GLU A 813 -1.69 7.61 9.88
CA GLU A 813 -0.76 6.60 9.39
C GLU A 813 -0.89 6.42 7.88
N ASN A 814 -2.10 6.49 7.32
CA ASN A 814 -2.27 6.45 5.87
C ASN A 814 -1.74 7.72 5.18
N VAL A 815 -2.07 8.90 5.71
CA VAL A 815 -1.63 10.20 5.16
C VAL A 815 -0.11 10.33 5.14
N PHE A 816 0.55 9.95 6.22
CA PHE A 816 2.01 10.00 6.36
C PHE A 816 2.69 8.68 6.01
N PHE A 817 1.98 7.73 5.39
CA PHE A 817 2.55 6.46 4.96
C PHE A 817 3.29 5.66 6.08
N LEU A 818 2.88 5.80 7.33
CA LEU A 818 3.51 5.10 8.45
C LEU A 818 3.12 3.62 8.44
N PRO A 819 4.08 2.70 8.64
CA PRO A 819 3.78 1.28 8.80
C PRO A 819 3.28 1.03 10.23
N GLY A 820 2.06 1.49 10.51
CA GLY A 820 1.36 1.25 11.77
C GLY A 820 0.23 0.22 11.67
N ILE A 821 -0.43 0.01 12.80
CA ILE A 821 -1.53 -0.93 13.02
C ILE A 821 -2.78 -0.48 12.26
N GLY A 822 -3.08 0.82 12.26
CA GLY A 822 -4.26 1.33 11.58
C GLY A 822 -4.18 1.11 10.08
N ARG A 823 -3.02 1.41 9.49
CA ARG A 823 -2.76 1.10 8.08
C ARG A 823 -2.79 -0.41 7.80
N LEU A 824 -2.28 -1.25 8.71
CA LEU A 824 -2.34 -2.72 8.60
C LEU A 824 -3.78 -3.22 8.49
N VAL A 825 -4.70 -2.70 9.30
CA VAL A 825 -6.13 -3.08 9.23
C VAL A 825 -6.72 -2.71 7.88
N LEU A 826 -6.48 -1.48 7.40
CA LEU A 826 -7.01 -1.04 6.10
C LEU A 826 -6.51 -1.93 4.96
N GLN A 827 -5.22 -2.26 4.96
CA GLN A 827 -4.62 -3.17 3.98
C GLN A 827 -5.20 -4.58 4.08
N ALA A 828 -5.33 -5.12 5.30
CA ALA A 828 -5.88 -6.45 5.54
C ALA A 828 -7.35 -6.57 5.09
N VAL A 829 -8.16 -5.53 5.34
CA VAL A 829 -9.55 -5.46 4.87
C VAL A 829 -9.60 -5.39 3.35
N ALA A 830 -8.79 -4.53 2.73
CA ALA A 830 -8.74 -4.36 1.28
C ALA A 830 -8.29 -5.65 0.56
N GLN A 831 -7.31 -6.36 1.12
CA GLN A 831 -6.76 -7.61 0.57
C GLN A 831 -7.48 -8.87 1.06
N ARG A 832 -8.55 -8.73 1.87
CA ARG A 832 -9.33 -9.86 2.44
C ARG A 832 -8.50 -10.85 3.26
N ASP A 833 -7.51 -10.36 3.99
CA ASP A 833 -6.75 -11.16 4.96
C ASP A 833 -7.57 -11.31 6.26
N LEU A 834 -8.54 -12.24 6.25
CA LEU A 834 -9.56 -12.34 7.30
C LEU A 834 -8.98 -12.60 8.68
N ILE A 835 -7.95 -13.45 8.78
CA ILE A 835 -7.31 -13.76 10.05
C ILE A 835 -6.54 -12.56 10.61
N LEU A 836 -5.86 -11.80 9.75
CA LEU A 836 -5.19 -10.57 10.15
C LEU A 836 -6.20 -9.51 10.61
N VAL A 837 -7.31 -9.32 9.89
CA VAL A 837 -8.38 -8.40 10.29
C VAL A 837 -8.93 -8.78 11.66
N GLN A 838 -9.28 -10.05 11.89
CA GLN A 838 -9.82 -10.53 13.16
C GLN A 838 -8.88 -10.24 14.33
N ASN A 839 -7.59 -10.60 14.18
CA ASN A 839 -6.59 -10.40 15.23
C ASN A 839 -6.33 -8.93 15.52
N VAL A 840 -6.19 -8.09 14.50
CA VAL A 840 -5.87 -6.68 14.70
C VAL A 840 -7.08 -5.92 15.27
N VAL A 841 -8.31 -6.19 14.81
CA VAL A 841 -9.50 -5.59 15.40
C VAL A 841 -9.66 -6.02 16.86
N LEU A 842 -9.44 -7.29 17.18
CA LEU A 842 -9.48 -7.77 18.56
C LEU A 842 -8.38 -7.11 19.43
N LEU A 843 -7.18 -6.91 18.88
CA LEU A 843 -6.11 -6.18 19.54
C LEU A 843 -6.49 -4.72 19.82
N LEU A 844 -7.12 -4.03 18.86
CA LEU A 844 -7.58 -2.65 19.05
C LEU A 844 -8.63 -2.58 20.16
N VAL A 845 -9.57 -3.53 20.20
CA VAL A 845 -10.54 -3.65 21.31
C VAL A 845 -9.82 -3.91 22.63
N LEU A 846 -8.85 -4.83 22.65
CA LEU A 846 -8.05 -5.12 23.85
C LEU A 846 -7.35 -3.86 24.36
N ILE A 847 -6.67 -3.12 23.48
CA ILE A 847 -5.98 -1.88 23.83
C ILE A 847 -6.96 -0.86 24.42
N VAL A 848 -8.12 -0.63 23.79
CA VAL A 848 -9.13 0.32 24.28
C VAL A 848 -9.68 -0.08 25.64
N VAL A 849 -10.01 -1.36 25.82
CA VAL A 849 -10.54 -1.88 27.09
C VAL A 849 -9.47 -1.83 28.19
N THR A 850 -8.21 -2.15 27.87
CA THR A 850 -7.10 -2.03 28.80
C THR A 850 -6.85 -0.58 29.22
N VAL A 851 -6.84 0.37 28.29
CA VAL A 851 -6.67 1.78 28.66
C VAL A 851 -7.84 2.29 29.48
N SER A 852 -9.08 1.91 29.14
CA SER A 852 -10.25 2.24 29.96
C SER A 852 -10.11 1.71 31.39
N PHE A 853 -9.64 0.48 31.54
CA PHE A 853 -9.35 -0.10 32.85
C PHE A 853 -8.23 0.64 33.61
N LEU A 854 -7.16 1.07 32.92
CA LEU A 854 -6.08 1.86 33.52
C LEU A 854 -6.55 3.24 33.98
N VAL A 855 -7.46 3.87 33.23
CA VAL A 855 -8.09 5.16 33.59
C VAL A 855 -8.98 4.98 34.81
N ASP A 856 -9.80 3.93 34.84
CA ASP A 856 -10.63 3.57 35.99
C ASP A 856 -9.78 3.39 37.27
N LEU A 857 -8.60 2.79 37.13
CA LEU A 857 -7.64 2.64 38.21
C LEU A 857 -6.99 3.97 38.60
N ALA A 858 -6.64 4.82 37.64
CA ALA A 858 -6.06 6.12 37.88
C ALA A 858 -7.01 7.04 38.67
N TYR A 859 -8.33 6.98 38.44
CA TYR A 859 -9.29 7.74 39.26
C TYR A 859 -9.19 7.41 40.74
N HIS A 860 -8.96 6.15 41.10
CA HIS A 860 -8.86 5.73 42.50
C HIS A 860 -7.55 6.18 43.15
N ILE A 861 -6.50 6.42 42.36
CA ILE A 861 -5.24 6.99 42.84
C ILE A 861 -5.41 8.49 43.10
N VAL A 862 -6.12 9.20 42.21
CA VAL A 862 -6.36 10.65 42.31
C VAL A 862 -7.39 10.98 43.40
N ASP A 863 -8.49 10.24 43.48
CA ASP A 863 -9.50 10.38 44.54
C ASP A 863 -9.78 9.05 45.26
N PRO A 864 -9.05 8.78 46.36
CA PRO A 864 -9.26 7.57 47.16
C PRO A 864 -10.63 7.52 47.87
N ARG A 865 -11.44 8.59 47.85
CA ARG A 865 -12.78 8.63 48.49
C ARG A 865 -13.84 7.88 47.69
N LEU A 866 -13.59 7.64 46.39
CA LEU A 866 -14.52 6.90 45.52
C LEU A 866 -14.54 5.39 45.82
N GLY A 867 -13.54 4.85 46.51
CA GLY A 867 -13.41 3.41 46.81
C GLY A 867 -14.26 2.88 47.98
N THR A 868 -14.90 3.74 48.78
CA THR A 868 -15.61 3.34 50.02
C THR A 868 -17.14 3.42 49.95
N GLY A 869 -17.70 3.67 48.77
CA GLY A 869 -19.15 3.85 48.56
C GLY A 869 -20.05 2.61 48.68
N ALA A 870 -19.49 1.40 48.90
CA ALA A 870 -20.27 0.16 49.04
C ALA A 870 -20.46 -0.31 50.49
N ARG A 871 -20.40 0.61 51.46
CA ARG A 871 -20.89 0.37 52.84
C ARG A 871 -21.80 1.52 53.28
N ARG A 872 -22.99 1.58 52.69
CA ARG A 872 -24.21 2.05 53.37
C ARG A 872 -25.34 1.12 53.01
#